data_AF-A0A2G9P4E5-F1
#
_entry.id   AF-A0A2G9P4E5-F1
#
_cell.length_a   1.000
_cell.length_b   1.000
_cell.length_c   1.000
_cell.angle_alpha   90.00
_cell.angle_beta   90.00
_cell.angle_gamma   90.00
#
_symmetry.space_group_name_H-M   'P 1'
#
loop_
_entity.id
_entity.type
_entity.pdbx_description
1 polymer ?
#
loop_
_entity_poly.entity_id
_entity_poly.type
_entity_poly.pdbx_seq_one_letter_code
_entity_poly.pdbx_strand_id
1 'polypeptide(L)'
;MSIDLGEKKAVIGRSLHDLEKYREKGTAYIGKVVMSSGENPVLGRKILMDIAKPHVVLICGKRGGGKCLDGDTLITLEDGSLTPIKALEKDKRKILNLNHKYKIEKANKTEFYKRKVNRMLKISLRSGKEIKLTPEHPLLTINGWIPVQELNKGSRIATPRKTEVFGEEFLKESEVKLLAYLIAEGHTKLQTVWFSNEDKVLIEDFKNAVNDFDLNLTVNLSQKNNYRVVCKSLKKKILGDKKVNPHTLKNWLKELGIYNLTSANKVIPEIIFKIPKQKVALFLNRYFSCDGTIYFDSNTKSWRVSCASNSEQIIRSIQHLLTRFEIFSILRKKINVLNEKTFGSFELELKGENIEKFLKEISFFGEKELRQKNALQEIRFLKRNPNIDTVPKEIWDHYRPKNWAEIGRKIGYKFPKSLRESMHYSPSRQKLLQIARADENELIQLIAQSDIFWDEIKSIEELNGDFWVYDLTVPENHNFVANDIIVHNSYSLAVLLEEFARQPISIKKRISVIAIDTVGIFWTLKVPNKEEKAELFNWDLTPDKTDARVLVPKGKLSFYKEKKIPVDGAFTLKVSELESEEWLALFNLSWKEAEGVLLSRIVDEIKEKFGTLYDIPKLISAVQLDKDADKKTKDAVIGRLKVAKSWGLFEKEGTKIKDLAEPGKITIIDVSAYRQAIGMEGTREIIVALIGKKLFEERMLYRKEEEIKLIEGEKKESDMPIVWMLID
;
A
#
# COMPACT_ATOMS: atom_id res chain seq x y z
N MET A 1 -25.78 32.72 24.01
CA MET A 1 -26.49 31.48 23.64
C MET A 1 -25.66 30.76 22.58
N SER A 2 -24.81 29.82 23.00
CA SER A 2 -24.10 28.92 22.07
C SER A 2 -25.10 27.89 21.56
N ILE A 3 -25.26 27.79 20.24
CA ILE A 3 -26.05 26.72 19.64
C ILE A 3 -25.25 25.43 19.80
N ASP A 4 -25.71 24.57 20.70
CA ASP A 4 -25.19 23.23 20.89
C ASP A 4 -25.56 22.35 19.68
N LEU A 5 -24.58 22.14 18.78
CA LEU A 5 -24.72 21.31 17.58
C LEU A 5 -24.40 19.82 17.86
N GLY A 6 -24.03 19.46 19.09
CA GLY A 6 -23.53 18.13 19.46
C GLY A 6 -24.60 17.10 19.86
N GLU A 7 -25.78 17.53 20.34
CA GLU A 7 -26.72 16.59 20.99
C GLU A 7 -27.66 15.82 20.05
N LYS A 8 -28.03 16.36 18.88
CA LYS A 8 -29.04 15.70 18.04
C LYS A 8 -28.39 14.61 17.19
N LYS A 9 -28.82 13.34 17.32
CA LYS A 9 -28.48 12.24 16.39
C LYS A 9 -29.26 12.37 15.08
N ALA A 10 -28.68 12.00 13.93
CA ALA A 10 -29.37 11.99 12.64
C ALA A 10 -29.73 10.56 12.31
N VAL A 11 -30.97 10.31 11.92
CA VAL A 11 -31.42 8.99 11.47
C VAL A 11 -31.70 9.08 9.97
N ILE A 12 -30.88 8.41 9.17
CA ILE A 12 -31.08 8.23 7.73
C ILE A 12 -32.15 7.16 7.54
N GLY A 13 -33.07 7.34 6.58
CA GLY A 13 -34.09 6.35 6.27
C GLY A 13 -35.41 6.47 7.07
N ARG A 14 -35.56 7.48 7.94
CA ARG A 14 -36.83 7.76 8.65
C ARG A 14 -37.55 9.00 8.14
N SER A 15 -38.89 8.91 8.11
CA SER A 15 -39.75 10.09 8.00
C SER A 15 -39.76 10.89 9.32
N LEU A 16 -40.15 12.16 9.29
CA LEU A 16 -40.30 12.98 10.51
C LEU A 16 -41.27 12.33 11.51
N HIS A 17 -42.37 11.76 11.02
CA HIS A 17 -43.34 11.03 11.83
C HIS A 17 -42.73 9.79 12.53
N ASP A 18 -41.89 9.01 11.83
CA ASP A 18 -41.23 7.84 12.43
C ASP A 18 -40.15 8.24 13.44
N LEU A 19 -39.45 9.34 13.19
CA LEU A 19 -38.47 9.94 14.11
C LEU A 19 -39.15 10.38 15.42
N GLU A 20 -40.34 11.00 15.35
CA GLU A 20 -41.13 11.38 16.52
C GLU A 20 -41.63 10.15 17.30
N LYS A 21 -42.12 9.13 16.59
CA LYS A 21 -42.74 7.94 17.19
C LYS A 21 -41.73 6.92 17.74
N TYR A 22 -40.67 6.62 17.00
CA TYR A 22 -39.73 5.53 17.31
C TYR A 22 -38.35 6.01 17.73
N ARG A 23 -38.05 7.31 17.55
CA ARG A 23 -36.76 7.93 17.85
C ARG A 23 -35.62 7.13 17.22
N GLU A 24 -34.80 6.46 18.03
CA GLU A 24 -33.61 5.70 17.63
C GLU A 24 -33.81 4.18 17.70
N LYS A 25 -34.98 3.71 18.14
CA LYS A 25 -35.24 2.27 18.20
C LYS A 25 -35.27 1.71 16.79
N GLY A 26 -34.42 0.74 16.46
CA GLY A 26 -34.39 0.10 15.15
C GLY A 26 -33.40 0.74 14.16
N THR A 27 -32.34 1.38 14.66
CA THR A 27 -31.35 2.04 13.81
C THR A 27 -29.95 1.47 14.00
N ALA A 28 -29.25 1.13 12.91
CA ALA A 28 -27.82 0.82 12.93
C ALA A 28 -27.00 2.10 13.06
N TYR A 29 -25.99 2.08 13.91
CA TYR A 29 -24.96 3.10 13.87
C TYR A 29 -24.07 2.83 12.66
N ILE A 30 -23.89 3.83 11.80
CA ILE A 30 -23.05 3.69 10.61
C ILE A 30 -21.83 4.63 10.65
N GLY A 31 -21.76 5.48 11.68
CA GLY A 31 -20.68 6.44 11.88
C GLY A 31 -21.16 7.70 12.60
N LYS A 32 -20.25 8.63 12.88
CA LYS A 32 -20.57 9.97 13.37
C LYS A 32 -20.23 10.98 12.28
N VAL A 33 -20.98 12.07 12.20
CA VAL A 33 -20.53 13.25 11.45
C VAL A 33 -19.31 13.77 12.17
N VAL A 34 -18.16 13.70 11.52
CA VAL A 34 -16.95 14.32 12.05
C VAL A 34 -17.09 15.82 11.83
N MET A 35 -17.37 16.57 12.90
CA MET A 35 -17.49 18.04 12.83
C MET A 35 -16.12 18.72 12.95
N SER A 36 -15.19 18.09 13.67
CA SER A 36 -13.75 18.37 13.56
C SER A 36 -12.96 17.08 13.78
N SER A 37 -11.81 16.96 13.11
CA SER A 37 -10.98 15.76 13.14
C SER A 37 -9.66 15.98 13.92
N GLY A 38 -9.18 14.97 14.66
CA GLY A 38 -8.00 14.99 15.56
C GLY A 38 -7.96 13.78 16.53
N GLU A 39 -7.01 13.71 17.48
CA GLU A 39 -6.82 12.61 18.46
C GLU A 39 -8.06 12.30 19.34
N ASN A 40 -8.88 13.31 19.59
CA ASN A 40 -10.25 13.15 20.09
C ASN A 40 -11.14 13.86 19.08
N PRO A 41 -11.57 13.19 17.99
CA PRO A 41 -12.38 13.84 16.97
C PRO A 41 -13.61 14.44 17.66
N VAL A 42 -13.96 15.68 17.32
CA VAL A 42 -15.24 16.25 17.75
C VAL A 42 -16.27 15.60 16.85
N LEU A 43 -16.66 14.42 17.29
CA LEU A 43 -17.69 13.63 16.69
C LEU A 43 -18.99 14.39 16.96
N GLY A 44 -19.52 15.02 15.93
CA GLY A 44 -20.82 15.61 16.01
C GLY A 44 -21.90 14.54 15.92
N ARG A 45 -22.94 14.89 15.19
CA ARG A 45 -24.17 14.11 15.06
C ARG A 45 -23.88 12.63 14.77
N LYS A 46 -24.24 11.72 15.70
CA LYS A 46 -24.27 10.28 15.40
C LYS A 46 -25.16 10.08 14.18
N ILE A 47 -24.63 9.42 13.15
CA ILE A 47 -25.41 8.97 12.01
C ILE A 47 -25.87 7.56 12.34
N LEU A 48 -27.17 7.50 12.57
CA LEU A 48 -27.93 6.29 12.68
C LEU A 48 -28.62 6.08 11.33
N MET A 49 -28.87 4.83 10.99
CA MET A 49 -29.56 4.44 9.79
C MET A 49 -30.70 3.52 10.20
N ASP A 50 -31.91 3.80 9.73
CA ASP A 50 -33.02 2.88 9.97
C ASP A 50 -32.73 1.54 9.32
N ILE A 51 -32.81 0.48 10.12
CA ILE A 51 -32.67 -0.90 9.67
C ILE A 51 -33.97 -1.67 9.88
N ALA A 52 -34.98 -1.01 10.47
CA ALA A 52 -36.31 -1.56 10.70
C ALA A 52 -37.26 -1.32 9.51
N LYS A 53 -36.80 -0.65 8.44
CA LYS A 53 -37.51 -0.51 7.18
C LYS A 53 -36.64 -0.97 6.01
N PRO A 54 -37.25 -1.48 4.92
CA PRO A 54 -36.50 -1.84 3.72
C PRO A 54 -35.98 -0.57 3.05
N HIS A 55 -34.68 -0.56 2.75
CA HIS A 55 -34.02 0.50 2.02
C HIS A 55 -33.19 -0.12 0.89
N VAL A 56 -33.22 0.48 -0.29
CA VAL A 56 -32.18 0.24 -1.29
C VAL A 56 -31.07 1.23 -0.99
N VAL A 57 -29.97 0.74 -0.45
CA VAL A 57 -28.86 1.60 -0.01
C VAL A 57 -27.67 1.25 -0.86
N LEU A 58 -27.46 2.07 -1.87
CA LEU A 58 -26.22 2.05 -2.61
C LEU A 58 -25.17 2.78 -1.77
N ILE A 59 -24.31 2.03 -1.10
CA ILE A 59 -23.07 2.59 -0.55
C ILE A 59 -22.09 2.70 -1.71
N CYS A 60 -22.29 3.71 -2.55
CA CYS A 60 -21.34 4.09 -3.58
C CYS A 60 -20.30 5.04 -2.96
N GLY A 61 -19.20 4.45 -2.51
CA GLY A 61 -17.95 5.14 -2.27
C GLY A 61 -16.86 4.32 -2.92
N LYS A 62 -15.84 4.95 -3.49
CA LYS A 62 -14.68 4.20 -3.99
C LYS A 62 -14.16 3.31 -2.86
N ARG A 63 -13.91 2.02 -3.12
CA ARG A 63 -12.97 1.23 -2.29
C ARG A 63 -11.73 2.11 -2.07
N GLY A 64 -11.23 2.23 -0.83
CA GLY A 64 -10.10 3.14 -0.60
C GLY A 64 -10.44 4.62 -0.34
N GLY A 65 -11.67 5.09 -0.57
CA GLY A 65 -12.02 6.51 -0.61
C GLY A 65 -11.66 7.29 0.67
N GLY A 66 -10.81 8.31 0.52
CA GLY A 66 -10.38 9.18 1.62
C GLY A 66 -8.86 9.29 1.69
N LYS A 67 -8.15 8.16 1.67
CA LYS A 67 -6.70 8.10 1.91
C LYS A 67 -5.92 8.42 0.64
N CYS A 68 -5.67 9.71 0.36
CA CYS A 68 -5.02 10.11 -0.88
C CYS A 68 -3.72 10.90 -0.64
N LEU A 69 -2.87 10.91 -1.64
CA LEU A 69 -1.58 11.61 -1.67
C LEU A 69 -1.63 12.75 -2.68
N ASP A 70 -0.76 13.74 -2.51
CA ASP A 70 -0.54 14.79 -3.49
C ASP A 70 0.00 14.20 -4.81
N GLY A 71 -0.39 14.79 -5.94
CA GLY A 71 -0.04 14.27 -7.27
C GLY A 71 1.45 14.23 -7.57
N ASP A 72 2.26 15.07 -6.92
CA ASP A 72 3.72 15.11 -7.09
C ASP A 72 4.46 14.11 -6.21
N THR A 73 3.73 13.33 -5.39
CA THR A 73 4.32 12.27 -4.56
C THR A 73 5.00 11.23 -5.45
N LEU A 74 6.29 11.01 -5.25
CA LEU A 74 7.12 10.11 -6.06
C LEU A 74 6.99 8.67 -5.56
N ILE A 75 6.77 7.76 -6.49
CA ILE A 75 6.74 6.31 -6.25
C ILE A 75 7.96 5.68 -6.92
N THR A 76 8.66 4.83 -6.18
CA THR A 76 9.79 4.04 -6.68
C THR A 76 9.27 2.83 -7.43
N LEU A 77 9.67 2.69 -8.69
CA LEU A 77 9.32 1.56 -9.55
C LEU A 77 10.37 0.46 -9.49
N GLU A 78 10.04 -0.71 -10.03
CA GLU A 78 10.89 -1.90 -9.98
C GLU A 78 12.23 -1.80 -10.74
N ASP A 79 12.36 -0.83 -11.63
CA ASP A 79 13.59 -0.47 -12.37
C ASP A 79 14.43 0.59 -11.62
N GLY A 80 13.96 1.06 -10.46
CA GLY A 80 14.60 2.08 -9.64
C GLY A 80 14.19 3.51 -9.99
N SER A 81 13.42 3.73 -11.06
CA SER A 81 12.96 5.06 -11.44
C SER A 81 11.94 5.62 -10.45
N LEU A 82 11.86 6.96 -10.39
CA LEU A 82 10.92 7.70 -9.56
C LEU A 82 9.88 8.34 -10.46
N THR A 83 8.60 7.99 -10.24
CA THR A 83 7.49 8.53 -11.03
C THR A 83 6.45 9.17 -10.11
N PRO A 84 5.99 10.41 -10.38
CA PRO A 84 4.88 11.01 -9.64
C PRO A 84 3.63 10.13 -9.70
N ILE A 85 2.91 9.98 -8.59
CA ILE A 85 1.72 9.14 -8.51
C ILE A 85 0.69 9.53 -9.57
N LYS A 86 0.54 10.83 -9.88
CA LYS A 86 -0.37 11.31 -10.94
C LYS A 86 -0.09 10.74 -12.34
N ALA A 87 1.12 10.24 -12.59
CA ALA A 87 1.56 9.70 -13.87
C ALA A 87 1.50 8.16 -13.94
N LEU A 88 1.09 7.49 -12.85
CA LEU A 88 1.11 6.03 -12.76
C LEU A 88 -0.13 5.32 -13.30
N GLU A 89 -1.19 6.05 -13.65
CA GLU A 89 -2.47 5.48 -14.10
C GLU A 89 -2.32 4.47 -15.24
N LYS A 90 -1.41 4.73 -16.19
CA LYS A 90 -1.14 3.86 -17.35
C LYS A 90 0.14 3.05 -17.23
N ASP A 91 0.87 3.22 -16.13
CA ASP A 91 2.13 2.53 -15.90
C ASP A 91 1.85 1.11 -15.39
N LYS A 92 2.49 0.10 -15.98
CA LYS A 92 2.31 -1.31 -15.57
C LYS A 92 3.45 -1.88 -14.73
N ARG A 93 4.54 -1.13 -14.54
CA ARG A 93 5.71 -1.55 -13.75
C ARG A 93 5.33 -1.74 -12.29
N LYS A 94 5.97 -2.70 -11.63
CA LYS A 94 5.74 -2.94 -10.20
C LYS A 94 6.25 -1.78 -9.36
N ILE A 95 5.65 -1.60 -8.19
CA ILE A 95 6.03 -0.62 -7.18
C ILE A 95 6.56 -1.33 -5.94
N LEU A 96 7.04 -0.59 -4.94
CA LEU A 96 7.47 -1.17 -3.67
C LEU A 96 6.35 -1.17 -2.63
N ASN A 97 6.28 -2.23 -1.85
CA ASN A 97 5.46 -2.33 -0.65
C ASN A 97 6.23 -2.99 0.50
N LEU A 98 5.58 -3.07 1.66
CA LEU A 98 6.02 -3.78 2.84
C LEU A 98 5.18 -5.05 3.01
N ASN A 99 5.82 -6.22 3.09
CA ASN A 99 5.11 -7.49 3.23
C ASN A 99 4.81 -7.86 4.69
N HIS A 100 4.09 -8.97 4.89
CA HIS A 100 3.73 -9.50 6.22
C HIS A 100 4.92 -9.87 7.12
N LYS A 101 6.14 -9.95 6.59
CA LYS A 101 7.40 -10.15 7.35
C LYS A 101 8.16 -8.85 7.58
N TYR A 102 7.52 -7.71 7.31
CA TYR A 102 8.10 -6.37 7.38
C TYR A 102 9.33 -6.20 6.47
N LYS A 103 9.32 -6.85 5.30
CA LYS A 103 10.35 -6.73 4.26
C LYS A 103 9.84 -5.91 3.09
N ILE A 104 10.73 -5.13 2.48
CA ILE A 104 10.40 -4.39 1.27
C ILE A 104 10.46 -5.34 0.08
N GLU A 105 9.40 -5.38 -0.73
CA GLU A 105 9.34 -6.19 -1.94
C GLU A 105 8.62 -5.47 -3.08
N LYS A 106 8.67 -6.06 -4.28
CA LYS A 106 8.02 -5.54 -5.48
C LYS A 106 6.60 -6.07 -5.56
N ALA A 107 5.62 -5.21 -5.85
CA ALA A 107 4.22 -5.59 -5.94
C ALA A 107 3.51 -4.97 -7.14
N ASN A 108 2.49 -5.66 -7.63
CA ASN A 108 1.63 -5.17 -8.70
C ASN A 108 0.67 -4.08 -8.18
N LYS A 109 0.36 -3.12 -9.06
CA LYS A 109 -0.71 -2.14 -8.87
C LYS A 109 -1.87 -2.42 -9.81
N THR A 110 -3.08 -2.13 -9.39
CA THR A 110 -4.30 -2.46 -10.14
C THR A 110 -5.13 -1.23 -10.42
N GLU A 111 -5.75 -0.67 -9.39
CA GLU A 111 -6.68 0.44 -9.50
C GLU A 111 -5.97 1.78 -9.24
N PHE A 112 -6.42 2.82 -9.94
CA PHE A 112 -5.91 4.17 -9.81
C PHE A 112 -7.06 5.15 -9.53
N TYR A 113 -6.81 6.09 -8.63
CA TYR A 113 -7.83 6.99 -8.13
C TYR A 113 -7.37 8.43 -8.16
N LYS A 114 -8.30 9.32 -8.51
CA LYS A 114 -8.13 10.78 -8.49
C LYS A 114 -9.40 11.43 -7.97
N ARG A 115 -9.25 12.45 -7.11
CA ARG A 115 -10.36 13.31 -6.61
C ARG A 115 -9.85 14.69 -6.23
N LYS A 116 -10.76 15.64 -5.98
CA LYS A 116 -10.44 16.93 -5.37
C LYS A 116 -10.66 16.91 -3.86
N VAL A 117 -9.84 17.66 -3.13
CA VAL A 117 -10.00 17.97 -1.70
C VAL A 117 -9.65 19.43 -1.45
N ASN A 118 -10.20 19.99 -0.37
CA ASN A 118 -9.93 21.37 0.06
C ASN A 118 -8.85 21.46 1.17
N ARG A 119 -8.44 20.32 1.74
CA ARG A 119 -7.54 20.22 2.89
C ARG A 119 -6.57 19.05 2.73
N MET A 120 -5.29 19.29 3.02
CA MET A 120 -4.22 18.28 3.13
C MET A 120 -3.31 18.60 4.32
N LEU A 121 -2.51 17.63 4.72
CA LEU A 121 -1.42 17.81 5.68
C LEU A 121 -0.08 17.56 4.97
N LYS A 122 0.91 18.41 5.25
CA LYS A 122 2.31 18.18 4.92
C LYS A 122 3.04 17.68 6.16
N ILE A 123 3.60 16.48 6.07
CA ILE A 123 4.42 15.87 7.11
C ILE A 123 5.88 16.04 6.73
N SER A 124 6.68 16.54 7.67
CA SER A 124 8.14 16.57 7.55
C SER A 124 8.76 15.72 8.66
N LEU A 125 9.65 14.81 8.29
CA LEU A 125 10.30 13.89 9.23
C LEU A 125 11.67 14.40 9.66
N ARG A 126 12.23 13.79 10.71
CA ARG A 126 13.56 14.10 11.25
C ARG A 126 14.67 13.82 10.23
N SER A 127 14.50 12.84 9.34
CA SER A 127 15.40 12.63 8.19
C SER A 127 15.35 13.76 7.15
N GLY A 128 14.32 14.60 7.17
CA GLY A 128 14.02 15.60 6.15
C GLY A 128 13.16 15.08 4.99
N LYS A 129 12.76 13.80 5.00
CA LYS A 129 11.70 13.27 4.12
C LYS A 129 10.40 14.02 4.36
N GLU A 130 9.61 14.18 3.31
CA GLU A 130 8.32 14.85 3.37
C GLU A 130 7.28 14.17 2.48
N ILE A 131 6.02 14.27 2.91
CA ILE A 131 4.87 13.77 2.16
C ILE A 131 3.67 14.67 2.41
N LYS A 132 2.84 14.82 1.38
CA LYS A 132 1.57 15.54 1.44
C LYS A 132 0.44 14.55 1.21
N LEU A 133 -0.53 14.55 2.10
CA LEU A 133 -1.59 13.56 2.14
C LEU A 133 -2.85 14.13 2.77
N THR A 134 -3.96 13.46 2.57
CA THR A 134 -5.22 13.80 3.23
C THR A 134 -5.16 13.49 4.73
N PRO A 135 -5.83 14.26 5.60
CA PRO A 135 -5.78 14.08 7.06
C PRO A 135 -6.09 12.66 7.57
N GLU A 136 -6.99 11.96 6.87
CA GLU A 136 -7.45 10.60 7.15
C GLU A 136 -6.51 9.48 6.66
N HIS A 137 -5.46 9.82 5.90
CA HIS A 137 -4.50 8.83 5.40
C HIS A 137 -3.67 8.30 6.59
N PRO A 138 -3.61 6.98 6.84
CA PRO A 138 -2.90 6.44 7.97
C PRO A 138 -1.46 6.08 7.60
N LEU A 139 -0.57 6.28 8.57
CA LEU A 139 0.83 5.89 8.48
C LEU A 139 1.12 4.82 9.52
N LEU A 140 1.98 3.88 9.16
CA LEU A 140 2.32 2.76 10.04
C LEU A 140 3.19 3.26 11.18
N THR A 141 2.74 3.05 12.42
CA THR A 141 3.50 3.22 13.66
C THR A 141 3.78 1.85 14.28
N ILE A 142 4.51 1.81 15.40
CA ILE A 142 4.71 0.55 16.14
C ILE A 142 3.40 0.01 16.76
N ASN A 143 2.39 0.87 16.92
CA ASN A 143 1.06 0.52 17.42
C ASN A 143 0.06 0.26 16.27
N GLY A 144 0.54 0.08 15.04
CA GLY A 144 -0.31 -0.12 13.87
C GLY A 144 -0.54 1.16 13.06
N TRP A 145 -1.56 1.12 12.20
CA TRP A 145 -1.85 2.19 11.23
C TRP A 145 -2.68 3.29 11.86
N ILE A 146 -2.11 4.48 12.02
CA ILE A 146 -2.76 5.61 12.68
C ILE A 146 -3.00 6.74 11.65
N PRO A 147 -4.23 7.28 11.53
CA PRO A 147 -4.51 8.45 10.70
C PRO A 147 -3.59 9.62 11.01
N VAL A 148 -3.10 10.32 9.98
CA VAL A 148 -2.10 11.36 10.19
C VAL A 148 -2.58 12.55 11.02
N GLN A 149 -3.86 12.87 10.97
CA GLN A 149 -4.46 13.89 11.85
C GLN A 149 -4.46 13.53 13.35
N GLU A 150 -4.25 12.25 13.70
CA GLU A 150 -4.11 11.76 15.07
C GLU A 150 -2.64 11.62 15.48
N LEU A 151 -1.71 11.77 14.54
CA LEU A 151 -0.29 11.78 14.84
C LEU A 151 0.15 13.15 15.31
N ASN A 152 1.12 13.16 16.22
CA ASN A 152 1.68 14.36 16.78
C ASN A 152 3.15 14.50 16.38
N LYS A 153 3.69 15.71 16.57
CA LYS A 153 5.15 15.89 16.53
C LYS A 153 5.80 14.97 17.57
N GLY A 154 6.83 14.23 17.14
CA GLY A 154 7.51 13.23 17.96
C GLY A 154 7.01 11.79 17.73
N SER A 155 5.83 11.60 17.14
CA SER A 155 5.37 10.26 16.71
C SER A 155 6.34 9.66 15.70
N ARG A 156 6.58 8.36 15.77
CA ARG A 156 7.46 7.65 14.83
C ARG A 156 6.68 6.79 13.85
N ILE A 157 6.93 7.00 12.57
CA ILE A 157 6.28 6.31 11.46
C ILE A 157 7.26 5.46 10.66
N ALA A 158 6.73 4.47 9.93
CA ALA A 158 7.51 3.56 9.13
C ALA A 158 7.97 4.22 7.82
N THR A 159 9.27 4.16 7.58
CA THR A 159 9.91 4.47 6.29
C THR A 159 10.78 3.30 5.87
N PRO A 160 11.14 3.11 4.60
CA PRO A 160 12.11 2.09 4.23
C PRO A 160 13.48 2.40 4.81
N ARG A 161 14.06 1.42 5.52
CA ARG A 161 15.46 1.38 5.96
C ARG A 161 16.38 1.07 4.78
N LYS A 162 15.89 0.23 3.87
CA LYS A 162 16.50 -0.10 2.59
C LYS A 162 15.40 -0.40 1.57
N THR A 163 15.67 -0.13 0.30
CA THR A 163 14.79 -0.53 -0.81
C THR A 163 15.44 -1.55 -1.73
N GLU A 164 16.78 -1.56 -1.82
CA GLU A 164 17.59 -2.49 -2.64
C GLU A 164 17.12 -2.66 -4.10
N VAL A 165 16.47 -1.64 -4.66
CA VAL A 165 16.08 -1.64 -6.08
C VAL A 165 17.19 -1.01 -6.91
N PHE A 166 17.68 -1.74 -7.90
CA PHE A 166 18.57 -1.22 -8.93
C PHE A 166 18.11 -1.65 -10.30
N GLY A 167 18.31 -0.78 -11.29
CA GLY A 167 17.99 -1.09 -12.66
C GLY A 167 19.18 -1.69 -13.39
N GLU A 168 18.96 -1.98 -14.67
CA GLU A 168 19.92 -2.68 -15.54
C GLU A 168 20.30 -1.83 -16.75
N GLU A 169 19.91 -0.56 -16.81
CA GLU A 169 20.23 0.31 -17.93
C GLU A 169 21.74 0.50 -18.04
N PHE A 170 22.24 0.35 -19.27
CA PHE A 170 23.66 0.46 -19.54
C PHE A 170 24.09 1.92 -19.60
N LEU A 171 25.13 2.26 -18.86
CA LEU A 171 25.83 3.54 -18.94
C LEU A 171 27.33 3.30 -18.76
N LYS A 172 28.17 3.87 -19.63
CA LYS A 172 29.62 3.73 -19.54
C LYS A 172 30.15 4.37 -18.26
N GLU A 173 31.28 3.86 -17.77
CA GLU A 173 31.97 4.45 -16.61
C GLU A 173 32.22 5.96 -16.80
N SER A 174 32.70 6.34 -18.00
CA SER A 174 33.01 7.72 -18.36
C SER A 174 31.77 8.61 -18.30
N GLU A 175 30.64 8.14 -18.83
CA GLU A 175 29.36 8.84 -18.78
C GLU A 175 28.89 9.06 -17.33
N VAL A 176 28.95 8.02 -16.49
CA VAL A 176 28.60 8.10 -15.06
C VAL A 176 29.48 9.14 -14.34
N LYS A 177 30.80 9.08 -14.55
CA LYS A 177 31.76 10.01 -13.97
C LYS A 177 31.48 11.44 -14.42
N LEU A 178 31.28 11.67 -15.72
CA LEU A 178 30.99 13.00 -16.27
C LEU A 178 29.71 13.59 -15.68
N LEU A 179 28.65 12.80 -15.53
CA LEU A 179 27.42 13.27 -14.88
C LEU A 179 27.68 13.67 -13.44
N ALA A 180 28.40 12.85 -12.67
CA ALA A 180 28.71 13.16 -11.28
C ALA A 180 29.54 14.45 -11.14
N TYR A 181 30.62 14.59 -11.92
CA TYR A 181 31.49 15.77 -11.92
C TYR A 181 30.74 17.04 -12.33
N LEU A 182 29.94 16.97 -13.40
CA LEU A 182 29.26 18.16 -13.94
C LEU A 182 28.05 18.58 -13.09
N ILE A 183 27.37 17.61 -12.46
CA ILE A 183 26.27 17.92 -11.54
C ILE A 183 26.82 18.57 -10.27
N ALA A 184 27.93 18.09 -9.71
CA ALA A 184 28.57 18.71 -8.56
C ALA A 184 29.16 20.09 -8.92
N GLU A 185 30.27 20.11 -9.65
CA GLU A 185 31.09 21.33 -9.85
C GLU A 185 31.15 21.78 -11.33
N GLY A 186 30.24 21.29 -12.16
CA GLY A 186 30.15 21.72 -13.55
C GLY A 186 29.44 23.06 -13.76
N HIS A 187 29.89 23.82 -14.76
CA HIS A 187 29.20 25.01 -15.27
C HIS A 187 28.93 24.88 -16.77
N THR A 188 27.66 25.04 -17.19
CA THR A 188 27.22 24.77 -18.56
C THR A 188 26.65 26.01 -19.29
N LYS A 189 26.99 27.22 -18.85
CA LYS A 189 26.51 28.48 -19.47
C LYS A 189 27.23 28.80 -20.78
N LEU A 190 26.61 29.66 -21.60
CA LEU A 190 27.20 30.31 -22.79
C LEU A 190 27.87 29.34 -23.78
N GLN A 191 27.19 28.23 -24.13
CA GLN A 191 27.66 27.25 -25.13
C GLN A 191 28.93 26.46 -24.71
N THR A 192 29.29 26.46 -23.44
CA THR A 192 30.53 25.83 -22.93
C THR A 192 30.26 24.86 -21.80
N VAL A 193 31.13 23.85 -21.64
CA VAL A 193 31.12 22.90 -20.52
C VAL A 193 32.40 23.09 -19.75
N TRP A 194 32.26 23.39 -18.45
CA TRP A 194 33.36 23.64 -17.53
C TRP A 194 33.28 22.69 -16.35
N PHE A 195 34.44 22.40 -15.79
CA PHE A 195 34.62 21.72 -14.51
C PHE A 195 35.65 22.49 -13.69
N SER A 196 35.34 22.71 -12.41
CA SER A 196 36.13 23.56 -11.53
C SER A 196 36.52 22.79 -10.28
N ASN A 197 37.80 22.48 -10.10
CA ASN A 197 38.29 21.70 -8.95
C ASN A 197 39.79 21.95 -8.74
N GLU A 198 40.30 21.73 -7.53
CA GLU A 198 41.72 21.91 -7.16
C GLU A 198 42.47 20.57 -7.03
N ASP A 199 41.75 19.47 -6.79
CA ASP A 199 42.30 18.13 -6.62
C ASP A 199 42.76 17.56 -7.97
N LYS A 200 44.08 17.42 -8.11
CA LYS A 200 44.72 16.95 -9.35
C LYS A 200 44.26 15.56 -9.77
N VAL A 201 43.90 14.70 -8.82
CA VAL A 201 43.43 13.32 -9.09
C VAL A 201 42.04 13.35 -9.70
N LEU A 202 41.14 14.18 -9.17
CA LEU A 202 39.79 14.38 -9.74
C LEU A 202 39.85 15.03 -11.11
N ILE A 203 40.70 16.04 -11.27
CA ILE A 203 40.92 16.70 -12.55
C ILE A 203 41.37 15.67 -13.60
N GLU A 204 42.34 14.81 -13.29
CA GLU A 204 42.86 13.83 -14.24
C GLU A 204 41.82 12.75 -14.58
N ASP A 205 41.07 12.24 -13.60
CA ASP A 205 39.97 11.30 -13.84
C ASP A 205 38.85 11.93 -14.69
N PHE A 206 38.57 13.23 -14.50
CA PHE A 206 37.65 13.97 -15.36
C PHE A 206 38.17 14.08 -16.80
N LYS A 207 39.46 14.41 -17.02
CA LYS A 207 40.05 14.44 -18.36
C LYS A 207 39.96 13.10 -19.07
N ASN A 208 40.29 12.01 -18.35
CA ASN A 208 40.19 10.66 -18.86
C ASN A 208 38.74 10.32 -19.23
N ALA A 209 37.78 10.65 -18.37
CA ALA A 209 36.36 10.44 -18.66
C ALA A 209 35.89 11.23 -19.89
N VAL A 210 36.35 12.48 -20.08
CA VAL A 210 36.05 13.26 -21.31
C VAL A 210 36.63 12.59 -22.55
N ASN A 211 37.88 12.15 -22.49
CA ASN A 211 38.55 11.49 -23.62
C ASN A 211 37.91 10.13 -23.97
N ASP A 212 37.51 9.36 -22.96
CA ASP A 212 36.81 8.08 -23.12
C ASP A 212 35.38 8.25 -23.63
N PHE A 213 34.73 9.37 -23.30
CA PHE A 213 33.41 9.71 -23.81
C PHE A 213 33.45 10.05 -25.29
N ASP A 214 34.39 10.91 -25.71
CA ASP A 214 34.62 11.25 -27.11
C ASP A 214 36.08 11.66 -27.33
N LEU A 215 36.80 10.87 -28.12
CA LEU A 215 38.21 11.09 -28.46
C LEU A 215 38.46 12.43 -29.16
N ASN A 216 37.42 13.09 -29.70
CA ASN A 216 37.52 14.42 -30.30
C ASN A 216 37.43 15.54 -29.27
N LEU A 217 37.12 15.26 -28.00
CA LEU A 217 37.11 16.23 -26.93
C LEU A 217 38.45 16.25 -26.18
N THR A 218 38.80 17.42 -25.67
CA THR A 218 39.94 17.63 -24.78
C THR A 218 39.57 18.64 -23.72
N VAL A 219 40.32 18.64 -22.63
CA VAL A 219 40.09 19.52 -21.48
C VAL A 219 41.27 20.46 -21.35
N ASN A 220 41.01 21.76 -21.50
CA ASN A 220 42.02 22.80 -21.41
C ASN A 220 41.84 23.62 -20.12
N LEU A 221 42.93 23.95 -19.45
CA LEU A 221 42.92 24.93 -18.36
C LEU A 221 42.69 26.32 -18.97
N SER A 222 41.62 27.01 -18.57
CA SER A 222 41.37 28.38 -19.06
C SER A 222 41.68 29.44 -18.02
N GLN A 223 41.43 29.15 -16.75
CA GLN A 223 41.70 30.00 -15.59
C GLN A 223 42.13 29.11 -14.43
N LYS A 224 42.67 29.69 -13.34
CA LYS A 224 43.11 28.92 -12.16
C LYS A 224 41.99 27.97 -11.70
N ASN A 225 42.28 26.67 -11.68
CA ASN A 225 41.39 25.59 -11.26
C ASN A 225 40.08 25.45 -12.08
N ASN A 226 39.99 26.08 -13.25
CA ASN A 226 38.83 26.05 -14.14
C ASN A 226 39.18 25.42 -15.50
N TYR A 227 38.56 24.28 -15.77
CA TYR A 227 38.85 23.42 -16.91
C TYR A 227 37.70 23.45 -17.91
N ARG A 228 38.00 23.80 -19.16
CA ARG A 228 37.03 23.87 -20.26
C ARG A 228 37.13 22.64 -21.13
N VAL A 229 35.99 22.02 -21.41
CA VAL A 229 35.90 21.01 -22.47
C VAL A 229 35.82 21.71 -23.83
N VAL A 230 36.68 21.31 -24.76
CA VAL A 230 36.75 21.84 -26.13
C VAL A 230 36.95 20.72 -27.14
N CYS A 231 36.52 20.91 -28.38
CA CYS A 231 36.85 19.99 -29.46
C CYS A 231 38.33 20.17 -29.88
N LYS A 232 39.04 19.06 -30.06
CA LYS A 232 40.36 19.04 -30.69
C LYS A 232 40.22 19.63 -32.09
N SER A 233 41.02 20.67 -32.40
CA SER A 233 40.99 21.27 -33.74
C SER A 233 41.50 20.26 -34.76
N LEU A 234 40.62 19.76 -35.63
CA LEU A 234 41.07 19.15 -36.88
C LEU A 234 41.74 20.25 -37.70
N LYS A 235 42.94 19.98 -38.26
CA LYS A 235 43.58 20.89 -39.22
C LYS A 235 42.53 21.26 -40.28
N LYS A 236 42.27 22.56 -40.45
CA LYS A 236 41.40 23.10 -41.51
C LYS A 236 41.82 22.49 -42.85
N LYS A 237 41.08 21.52 -43.38
CA LYS A 237 41.04 21.33 -44.83
C LYS A 237 40.10 22.39 -45.36
N ILE A 238 40.69 23.38 -46.03
CA ILE A 238 39.97 24.35 -46.85
C ILE A 238 39.25 23.53 -47.93
N LEU A 239 37.92 23.53 -47.92
CA LEU A 239 37.05 23.68 -49.10
C LEU A 239 35.58 23.65 -48.65
N GLY A 240 34.83 24.68 -49.05
CA GLY A 240 33.40 24.58 -49.32
C GLY A 240 32.42 24.70 -48.15
N ASP A 241 32.44 23.79 -47.18
CA ASP A 241 31.34 23.66 -46.22
C ASP A 241 31.81 23.68 -44.78
N LYS A 242 31.31 24.66 -43.99
CA LYS A 242 31.50 24.73 -42.54
C LYS A 242 30.75 23.57 -41.85
N LYS A 243 31.29 22.35 -41.89
CA LYS A 243 30.88 21.29 -40.96
C LYS A 243 31.50 21.56 -39.59
N VAL A 244 30.74 22.25 -38.73
CA VAL A 244 31.04 22.39 -37.30
C VAL A 244 30.90 21.01 -36.66
N ASN A 245 31.97 20.48 -36.06
CA ASN A 245 31.87 19.26 -35.26
C ASN A 245 30.93 19.54 -34.06
N PRO A 246 29.83 18.81 -33.89
CA PRO A 246 28.93 19.03 -32.77
C PRO A 246 29.66 18.69 -31.47
N HIS A 247 29.56 19.57 -30.46
CA HIS A 247 30.08 19.30 -29.12
C HIS A 247 29.21 18.19 -28.49
N THR A 248 29.55 16.93 -28.74
CA THR A 248 28.81 15.71 -28.38
C THR A 248 28.38 15.70 -26.92
N LEU A 249 29.30 15.99 -25.99
CA LEU A 249 29.00 16.06 -24.56
C LEU A 249 27.89 17.08 -24.25
N LYS A 250 27.91 18.24 -24.90
CA LYS A 250 26.88 19.27 -24.69
C LYS A 250 25.53 18.83 -25.24
N ASN A 251 25.49 18.16 -26.40
CA ASN A 251 24.24 17.65 -26.96
C ASN A 251 23.65 16.57 -26.06
N TRP A 252 24.49 15.66 -25.56
CA TRP A 252 24.08 14.65 -24.61
C TRP A 252 23.53 15.25 -23.30
N LEU A 253 24.19 16.28 -22.73
CA LEU A 253 23.67 17.00 -21.56
C LEU A 253 22.34 17.71 -21.83
N LYS A 254 22.09 18.18 -23.07
CA LYS A 254 20.81 18.77 -23.46
C LYS A 254 19.71 17.72 -23.57
N GLU A 255 20.02 16.57 -24.15
CA GLU A 255 19.10 15.42 -24.25
C GLU A 255 18.68 14.94 -22.86
N LEU A 256 19.62 14.92 -21.91
CA LEU A 256 19.35 14.59 -20.50
C LEU A 256 18.67 15.72 -19.70
N GLY A 257 18.45 16.89 -20.30
CA GLY A 257 17.79 18.03 -19.64
C GLY A 257 18.61 18.73 -18.54
N ILE A 258 19.93 18.49 -18.46
CA ILE A 258 20.81 19.03 -17.41
C ILE A 258 21.77 20.12 -17.90
N TYR A 259 21.59 20.58 -19.15
CA TYR A 259 22.37 21.66 -19.74
C TYR A 259 21.80 23.05 -19.40
N ASN A 260 22.68 24.03 -19.18
CA ASN A 260 22.33 25.44 -18.90
C ASN A 260 21.44 25.66 -17.66
N LEU A 261 21.55 24.78 -16.66
CA LEU A 261 20.86 24.91 -15.39
C LEU A 261 21.68 25.77 -14.40
N THR A 262 20.96 26.53 -13.56
CA THR A 262 21.56 27.20 -12.39
C THR A 262 21.83 26.17 -11.29
N SER A 263 22.71 26.50 -10.33
CA SER A 263 23.03 25.60 -9.21
C SER A 263 21.79 25.19 -8.38
N ALA A 264 20.79 26.07 -8.26
CA ALA A 264 19.53 25.78 -7.57
C ALA A 264 18.58 24.86 -8.36
N ASN A 265 18.67 24.87 -9.70
CA ASN A 265 17.78 24.11 -10.58
C ASN A 265 18.42 22.83 -11.14
N LYS A 266 19.69 22.52 -10.82
CA LYS A 266 20.32 21.27 -11.24
C LYS A 266 19.54 20.08 -10.68
N VAL A 267 19.49 18.99 -11.45
CA VAL A 267 18.80 17.74 -11.09
C VAL A 267 19.67 16.55 -11.44
N ILE A 268 19.43 15.41 -10.79
CA ILE A 268 20.02 14.13 -11.20
C ILE A 268 19.15 13.56 -12.33
N PRO A 269 19.72 13.24 -13.51
CA PRO A 269 18.93 12.73 -14.63
C PRO A 269 18.39 11.33 -14.35
N GLU A 270 17.22 11.00 -14.90
CA GLU A 270 16.46 9.77 -14.61
C GLU A 270 17.29 8.49 -14.84
N ILE A 271 18.16 8.49 -15.86
CA ILE A 271 19.06 7.38 -16.18
C ILE A 271 19.86 6.90 -14.96
N ILE A 272 20.33 7.80 -14.08
CA ILE A 272 21.13 7.43 -12.89
C ILE A 272 20.33 6.56 -11.91
N PHE A 273 19.01 6.67 -11.89
CA PHE A 273 18.18 5.85 -11.02
C PHE A 273 18.04 4.41 -11.54
N LYS A 274 18.20 4.21 -12.86
CA LYS A 274 17.98 2.96 -13.60
C LYS A 274 19.25 2.16 -13.91
N ILE A 275 20.43 2.66 -13.54
CA ILE A 275 21.70 1.94 -13.75
C ILE A 275 21.98 0.90 -12.63
N PRO A 276 22.86 -0.08 -12.87
CA PRO A 276 23.27 -1.08 -11.88
C PRO A 276 23.87 -0.48 -10.60
N LYS A 277 23.76 -1.23 -9.49
CA LYS A 277 24.26 -0.85 -8.15
C LYS A 277 25.68 -0.28 -8.17
N GLN A 278 26.60 -0.92 -8.88
CA GLN A 278 28.00 -0.51 -8.96
C GLN A 278 28.17 0.85 -9.64
N LYS A 279 27.33 1.17 -10.64
CA LYS A 279 27.36 2.45 -11.35
C LYS A 279 26.72 3.57 -10.53
N VAL A 280 25.66 3.28 -9.77
CA VAL A 280 25.11 4.23 -8.79
C VAL A 280 26.15 4.53 -7.71
N ALA A 281 26.88 3.52 -7.23
CA ALA A 281 27.97 3.71 -6.27
C ALA A 281 29.09 4.58 -6.86
N LEU A 282 29.49 4.35 -8.12
CA LEU A 282 30.48 5.19 -8.82
C LEU A 282 30.00 6.65 -8.96
N PHE A 283 28.73 6.86 -9.31
CA PHE A 283 28.13 8.20 -9.38
C PHE A 283 28.23 8.92 -8.03
N LEU A 284 27.76 8.27 -6.96
CA LEU A 284 27.80 8.84 -5.61
C LEU A 284 29.24 9.10 -5.15
N ASN A 285 30.17 8.18 -5.43
CA ASN A 285 31.58 8.33 -5.09
C ASN A 285 32.17 9.61 -5.69
N ARG A 286 31.98 9.84 -7.00
CA ARG A 286 32.48 11.05 -7.66
C ARG A 286 31.76 12.31 -7.20
N TYR A 287 30.45 12.24 -7.02
CA TYR A 287 29.67 13.37 -6.51
C TYR A 287 30.15 13.81 -5.11
N PHE A 288 30.29 12.88 -4.16
CA PHE A 288 30.81 13.16 -2.82
C PHE A 288 32.29 13.55 -2.83
N SER A 289 33.08 13.07 -3.79
CA SER A 289 34.47 13.50 -3.93
C SER A 289 34.60 14.97 -4.33
N CYS A 290 33.61 15.51 -5.04
CA CYS A 290 33.52 16.93 -5.36
C CYS A 290 32.87 17.72 -4.20
N ASP A 291 31.55 17.56 -4.03
CA ASP A 291 30.72 18.39 -3.12
C ASP A 291 30.58 17.82 -1.70
N GLY A 292 31.13 16.64 -1.44
CA GLY A 292 31.10 16.00 -0.14
C GLY A 292 32.33 16.29 0.71
N THR A 293 32.21 16.13 2.02
CA THR A 293 33.29 16.24 2.98
C THR A 293 33.20 15.14 4.01
N ILE A 294 34.34 14.69 4.50
CA ILE A 294 34.47 13.82 5.67
C ILE A 294 35.29 14.56 6.71
N TYR A 295 34.78 14.71 7.92
CA TYR A 295 35.44 15.46 8.98
C TYR A 295 35.17 14.88 10.36
N PHE A 296 36.09 15.12 11.28
CA PHE A 296 35.90 14.80 12.68
C PHE A 296 35.23 15.98 13.38
N ASP A 297 34.03 15.77 13.90
CA ASP A 297 33.32 16.76 14.71
C ASP A 297 33.84 16.69 16.15
N SER A 298 34.59 17.71 16.55
CA SER A 298 35.20 17.82 17.88
C SER A 298 34.16 17.92 19.00
N ASN A 299 33.00 18.52 18.74
CA ASN A 299 31.94 18.71 19.74
C ASN A 299 31.30 17.37 20.11
N THR A 300 30.97 16.57 19.10
CA THR A 300 30.38 15.23 19.32
C THR A 300 31.42 14.12 19.42
N LYS A 301 32.72 14.46 19.26
CA LYS A 301 33.86 13.54 19.20
C LYS A 301 33.61 12.36 18.26
N SER A 302 33.16 12.65 17.04
CA SER A 302 32.81 11.60 16.08
C SER A 302 32.94 12.07 14.64
N TRP A 303 33.25 11.13 13.74
CA TRP A 303 33.29 11.39 12.31
C TRP A 303 31.91 11.74 11.75
N ARG A 304 31.91 12.53 10.68
CA ARG A 304 30.75 12.96 9.89
C ARG A 304 31.11 12.90 8.43
N VAL A 305 30.11 12.56 7.61
CA VAL A 305 30.15 12.80 6.17
C VAL A 305 29.01 13.74 5.86
N SER A 306 29.25 14.80 5.09
CA SER A 306 28.19 15.65 4.59
C SER A 306 28.41 16.05 3.14
N CYS A 307 27.34 16.40 2.44
CA CYS A 307 27.40 17.09 1.16
C CYS A 307 26.34 18.18 1.13
N ALA A 308 26.61 19.29 0.44
CA ALA A 308 25.68 20.41 0.38
C ALA A 308 25.44 20.84 -1.07
N SER A 309 24.24 21.32 -1.35
CA SER A 309 23.87 21.89 -2.64
C SER A 309 22.80 22.97 -2.47
N ASN A 310 22.73 23.89 -3.43
CA ASN A 310 21.63 24.84 -3.51
C ASN A 310 20.37 24.23 -4.15
N SER A 311 20.49 23.06 -4.78
CA SER A 311 19.36 22.30 -5.32
C SER A 311 18.84 21.32 -4.26
N GLU A 312 17.62 21.59 -3.77
CA GLU A 312 16.90 20.66 -2.91
C GLU A 312 16.67 19.31 -3.60
N GLN A 313 16.37 19.35 -4.91
CA GLN A 313 16.07 18.15 -5.69
C GLN A 313 17.28 17.22 -5.77
N ILE A 314 18.50 17.73 -5.97
CA ILE A 314 19.71 16.90 -5.91
C ILE A 314 19.86 16.26 -4.55
N ILE A 315 19.74 17.03 -3.46
CA ILE A 315 19.97 16.48 -2.12
C ILE A 315 18.92 15.41 -1.76
N ARG A 316 17.66 15.60 -2.16
CA ARG A 316 16.61 14.58 -2.01
C ARG A 316 16.88 13.35 -2.88
N SER A 317 17.33 13.53 -4.11
CA SER A 317 17.74 12.42 -4.99
C SER A 317 18.92 11.64 -4.41
N ILE A 318 19.94 12.32 -3.87
CA ILE A 318 21.07 11.66 -3.19
C ILE A 318 20.58 10.92 -1.95
N GLN A 319 19.69 11.50 -1.14
CA GLN A 319 19.09 10.82 0.02
C GLN A 319 18.35 9.54 -0.39
N HIS A 320 17.57 9.59 -1.47
CA HIS A 320 16.89 8.43 -2.04
C HIS A 320 17.91 7.37 -2.51
N LEU A 321 18.94 7.78 -3.27
CA LEU A 321 19.98 6.87 -3.75
C LEU A 321 20.71 6.19 -2.59
N LEU A 322 21.06 6.90 -1.52
CA LEU A 322 21.69 6.35 -0.33
C LEU A 322 20.79 5.34 0.41
N THR A 323 19.47 5.57 0.42
CA THR A 323 18.50 4.63 1.02
C THR A 323 18.54 3.26 0.32
N ARG A 324 18.84 3.21 -0.98
CA ARG A 324 19.01 1.95 -1.74
C ARG A 324 20.22 1.13 -1.26
N PHE A 325 21.20 1.76 -0.60
CA PHE A 325 22.37 1.12 0.00
C PHE A 325 22.24 0.91 1.53
N GLU A 326 21.05 1.10 2.11
CA GLU A 326 20.84 1.04 3.58
C GLU A 326 21.68 2.10 4.34
N ILE A 327 21.95 3.24 3.68
CA ILE A 327 22.69 4.37 4.26
C ILE A 327 21.67 5.45 4.61
N PHE A 328 21.35 5.55 5.89
CA PHE A 328 20.47 6.59 6.41
C PHE A 328 21.19 7.94 6.47
N SER A 329 20.49 9.00 6.05
CA SER A 329 21.01 10.35 5.94
C SER A 329 19.98 11.39 6.41
N ILE A 330 20.45 12.50 6.96
CA ILE A 330 19.62 13.60 7.47
C ILE A 330 19.78 14.82 6.56
N LEU A 331 18.68 15.28 5.98
CA LEU A 331 18.63 16.53 5.23
C LEU A 331 18.34 17.71 6.17
N ARG A 332 19.14 18.77 6.06
CA ARG A 332 18.98 20.03 6.79
C ARG A 332 18.97 21.20 5.82
N LYS A 333 18.19 22.24 6.14
CA LYS A 333 18.31 23.56 5.50
C LYS A 333 19.34 24.38 6.29
N LYS A 334 20.35 24.91 5.62
CA LYS A 334 21.32 25.86 6.15
C LYS A 334 21.06 27.24 5.54
N ILE A 335 21.15 28.28 6.35
CA ILE A 335 21.14 29.65 5.88
C ILE A 335 22.58 30.15 5.99
N ASN A 336 23.18 30.46 4.85
CA ASN A 336 24.53 31.03 4.79
C ASN A 336 24.41 32.53 4.53
N VAL A 337 25.28 33.32 5.16
CA VAL A 337 25.39 34.75 4.89
C VAL A 337 26.71 34.97 4.14
N LEU A 338 26.62 35.50 2.93
CA LEU A 338 27.78 35.85 2.11
C LEU A 338 27.57 37.28 1.58
N ASN A 339 28.50 38.19 1.87
CA ASN A 339 28.44 39.60 1.45
C ASN A 339 27.08 40.25 1.78
N GLU A 340 26.63 40.13 3.04
CA GLU A 340 25.36 40.66 3.57
C GLU A 340 24.09 40.07 2.92
N LYS A 341 24.21 39.11 2.00
CA LYS A 341 23.09 38.39 1.39
C LYS A 341 22.93 37.00 2.02
N THR A 342 21.70 36.66 2.38
CA THR A 342 21.34 35.32 2.88
C THR A 342 21.03 34.38 1.72
N PHE A 343 21.70 33.23 1.69
CA PHE A 343 21.47 32.15 0.74
C PHE A 343 21.09 30.87 1.49
N GLY A 344 19.95 30.28 1.14
CA GLY A 344 19.59 28.96 1.64
C GLY A 344 20.34 27.87 0.87
N SER A 345 20.97 26.93 1.59
CA SER A 345 21.50 25.69 1.02
C SER A 345 20.91 24.47 1.74
N PHE A 346 20.99 23.33 1.09
CA PHE A 346 20.54 22.04 1.62
C PHE A 346 21.77 21.20 1.88
N GLU A 347 21.89 20.67 3.10
CA GLU A 347 22.96 19.79 3.49
C GLU A 347 22.40 18.41 3.83
N LEU A 348 23.03 17.38 3.28
CA LEU A 348 22.83 16.00 3.68
C LEU A 348 23.96 15.58 4.62
N GLU A 349 23.64 14.97 5.75
CA GLU A 349 24.62 14.54 6.75
C GLU A 349 24.44 13.05 7.12
N LEU A 350 25.55 12.33 7.16
CA LEU A 350 25.66 10.95 7.63
C LEU A 350 26.33 10.91 9.00
N LYS A 351 25.81 10.04 9.87
CA LYS A 351 26.30 9.87 11.25
C LYS A 351 26.39 8.39 11.64
N GLY A 352 27.29 8.10 12.56
CA GLY A 352 27.41 6.80 13.21
C GLY A 352 27.70 5.67 12.22
N GLU A 353 26.99 4.55 12.34
CA GLU A 353 27.20 3.35 11.50
C GLU A 353 27.01 3.59 9.99
N ASN A 354 26.23 4.62 9.61
CA ASN A 354 26.01 4.96 8.21
C ASN A 354 27.29 5.45 7.52
N ILE A 355 28.24 5.99 8.27
CA ILE A 355 29.55 6.39 7.75
C ILE A 355 30.35 5.14 7.37
N GLU A 356 30.36 4.11 8.21
CA GLU A 356 31.05 2.86 7.90
C GLU A 356 30.45 2.17 6.67
N LYS A 357 29.10 2.15 6.56
CA LYS A 357 28.42 1.65 5.35
C LYS A 357 28.78 2.46 4.11
N PHE A 358 28.75 3.79 4.21
CA PHE A 358 29.14 4.68 3.11
C PHE A 358 30.59 4.45 2.66
N LEU A 359 31.53 4.36 3.60
CA LEU A 359 32.94 4.13 3.28
C LEU A 359 33.21 2.75 2.67
N LYS A 360 32.38 1.74 2.98
CA LYS A 360 32.48 0.39 2.39
C LYS A 360 31.85 0.29 1.01
N GLU A 361 30.67 0.87 0.82
CA GLU A 361 29.87 0.70 -0.41
C GLU A 361 30.16 1.78 -1.47
N ILE A 362 30.52 3.00 -1.07
CA ILE A 362 30.63 4.17 -1.95
C ILE A 362 32.02 4.79 -1.88
N SER A 363 32.50 5.13 -0.67
CA SER A 363 33.80 5.76 -0.40
C SER A 363 34.01 7.13 -1.08
N PHE A 364 35.19 7.71 -0.88
CA PHE A 364 35.68 8.90 -1.58
C PHE A 364 36.82 8.53 -2.55
N PHE A 365 37.09 9.43 -3.50
CA PHE A 365 38.18 9.36 -4.46
C PHE A 365 38.98 10.68 -4.44
N GLY A 366 40.25 10.65 -4.85
CA GLY A 366 41.15 11.80 -4.79
C GLY A 366 41.74 12.05 -3.39
N GLU A 367 42.03 13.30 -3.06
CA GLU A 367 42.64 13.69 -1.77
C GLU A 367 41.82 13.26 -0.56
N LYS A 368 40.49 13.26 -0.69
CA LYS A 368 39.55 12.83 0.36
C LYS A 368 39.67 11.32 0.66
N GLU A 369 40.24 10.53 -0.26
CA GLU A 369 40.52 9.11 -0.05
C GLU A 369 41.53 8.88 1.09
N LEU A 370 42.49 9.78 1.27
CA LEU A 370 43.45 9.71 2.37
C LEU A 370 42.75 9.92 3.72
N ARG A 371 41.86 10.91 3.78
CA ARG A 371 41.14 11.26 5.01
C ARG A 371 40.17 10.17 5.45
N GLN A 372 39.51 9.48 4.52
CA GLN A 372 38.64 8.35 4.89
C GLN A 372 39.41 7.15 5.46
N LYS A 373 40.68 6.93 5.09
CA LYS A 373 41.49 5.84 5.67
C LYS A 373 41.70 6.05 7.16
N ASN A 374 42.00 7.29 7.56
CA ASN A 374 42.10 7.67 8.97
C ASN A 374 40.76 7.51 9.68
N ALA A 375 39.67 7.98 9.08
CA ALA A 375 38.32 7.84 9.64
C ALA A 375 37.94 6.36 9.87
N LEU A 376 38.21 5.48 8.90
CA LEU A 376 37.89 4.05 9.00
C LEU A 376 38.67 3.36 10.12
N GLN A 377 39.94 3.74 10.33
CA GLN A 377 40.74 3.22 11.46
C GLN A 377 40.15 3.67 12.80
N GLU A 378 39.87 4.97 12.97
CA GLU A 378 39.35 5.50 14.22
C GLU A 378 37.92 5.03 14.56
N ILE A 379 37.04 4.91 13.56
CA ILE A 379 35.66 4.45 13.75
C ILE A 379 35.60 3.04 14.37
N ARG A 380 36.53 2.13 14.00
CA ARG A 380 36.60 0.78 14.57
C ARG A 380 36.78 0.77 16.09
N PHE A 381 37.52 1.75 16.63
CA PHE A 381 37.79 1.87 18.06
C PHE A 381 36.70 2.65 18.81
N LEU A 382 35.88 3.42 18.09
CA LEU A 382 34.86 4.30 18.67
C LEU A 382 33.47 3.64 18.83
N LYS A 383 33.35 2.30 18.81
CA LYS A 383 32.08 1.55 18.88
C LYS A 383 31.05 2.20 19.83
N ARG A 384 30.20 3.04 19.26
CA ARG A 384 29.12 3.78 19.92
C ARG A 384 27.86 3.53 19.13
N ASN A 385 26.77 3.26 19.84
CA ASN A 385 25.46 3.20 19.24
C ASN A 385 24.86 4.61 19.27
N PRO A 386 24.74 5.31 18.12
CA PRO A 386 24.26 6.70 18.08
C PRO A 386 22.74 6.83 18.33
N ASN A 387 22.05 5.72 18.62
CA ASN A 387 20.59 5.65 18.80
C ASN A 387 19.79 6.21 17.60
N ILE A 388 20.35 6.08 16.38
CA ILE A 388 19.71 6.54 15.14
C ILE A 388 18.63 5.55 14.71
N ASP A 389 19.03 4.29 14.44
CA ASP A 389 18.14 3.21 14.02
C ASP A 389 17.64 2.41 15.24
N THR A 390 16.64 2.99 15.92
CA THR A 390 16.00 2.41 17.11
C THR A 390 14.55 2.06 16.84
N VAL A 391 14.07 1.01 17.51
CA VAL A 391 12.64 0.66 17.52
C VAL A 391 11.94 1.57 18.55
N PRO A 392 10.75 2.14 18.25
CA PRO A 392 10.03 3.01 19.17
C PRO A 392 9.81 2.32 20.53
N LYS A 393 9.76 3.12 21.60
CA LYS A 393 9.74 2.60 22.97
C LYS A 393 8.45 1.83 23.28
N GLU A 394 7.38 2.18 22.60
CA GLU A 394 6.04 1.61 22.72
C GLU A 394 6.01 0.11 22.34
N ILE A 395 7.09 -0.42 21.72
CA ILE A 395 7.26 -1.87 21.56
C ILE A 395 7.19 -2.65 22.88
N TRP A 396 7.56 -2.02 24.01
CA TRP A 396 7.51 -2.64 25.33
C TRP A 396 6.11 -2.74 25.92
N ASP A 397 5.12 -2.10 25.30
CA ASP A 397 3.71 -2.25 25.64
C ASP A 397 3.15 -3.54 25.03
N HIS A 398 3.70 -3.95 23.88
CA HIS A 398 3.34 -5.19 23.17
C HIS A 398 4.17 -6.41 23.58
N TYR A 399 5.37 -6.18 24.13
CA TYR A 399 6.30 -7.25 24.46
C TYR A 399 7.05 -7.03 25.77
N ARG A 400 6.96 -8.01 26.67
CA ARG A 400 7.77 -8.06 27.90
C ARG A 400 8.25 -9.49 28.11
N PRO A 401 9.58 -9.73 28.16
CA PRO A 401 10.14 -11.02 28.54
C PRO A 401 9.58 -11.48 29.89
N LYS A 402 9.26 -12.77 30.01
CA LYS A 402 8.75 -13.35 31.27
C LYS A 402 9.77 -13.27 32.40
N ASN A 403 11.07 -13.39 32.07
CA ASN A 403 12.15 -13.38 33.04
C ASN A 403 13.38 -12.59 32.57
N TRP A 404 13.38 -11.28 32.85
CA TRP A 404 14.49 -10.39 32.53
C TRP A 404 15.86 -10.86 33.03
N ALA A 405 15.93 -11.53 34.18
CA ALA A 405 17.19 -12.01 34.75
C ALA A 405 17.74 -13.24 34.00
N GLU A 406 16.87 -14.10 33.47
CA GLU A 406 17.30 -15.21 32.61
C GLU A 406 17.81 -14.69 31.27
N ILE A 407 17.03 -13.82 30.61
CA ILE A 407 17.43 -13.21 29.35
C ILE A 407 18.74 -12.45 29.52
N GLY A 408 18.88 -11.67 30.59
CA GLY A 408 20.11 -10.97 30.96
C GLY A 408 21.31 -11.91 31.07
N ARG A 409 21.15 -13.11 31.65
CA ARG A 409 22.22 -14.12 31.70
C ARG A 409 22.57 -14.65 30.32
N LYS A 410 21.57 -15.03 29.52
CA LYS A 410 21.76 -15.57 28.15
C LYS A 410 22.52 -14.60 27.25
N ILE A 411 22.27 -13.29 27.37
CA ILE A 411 22.91 -12.25 26.54
C ILE A 411 24.21 -11.69 27.15
N GLY A 412 24.63 -12.16 28.34
CA GLY A 412 25.89 -11.76 28.97
C GLY A 412 25.88 -10.44 29.74
N TYR A 413 24.77 -10.02 30.35
CA TYR A 413 24.73 -8.85 31.23
C TYR A 413 25.45 -9.13 32.56
N LYS A 414 26.34 -8.22 32.97
CA LYS A 414 27.03 -8.26 34.29
C LYS A 414 26.04 -8.31 35.45
N PHE A 415 24.94 -7.57 35.35
CA PHE A 415 23.84 -7.59 36.31
C PHE A 415 22.54 -7.98 35.58
N PRO A 416 22.19 -9.27 35.48
CA PRO A 416 21.11 -9.72 34.61
C PRO A 416 19.76 -9.03 34.82
N LYS A 417 19.42 -8.69 36.08
CA LYS A 417 18.17 -7.98 36.41
C LYS A 417 18.11 -6.55 35.83
N SER A 418 19.25 -5.90 35.57
CA SER A 418 19.27 -4.53 35.03
C SER A 418 18.88 -4.48 33.55
N LEU A 419 18.73 -5.62 32.87
CA LEU A 419 18.20 -5.65 31.51
C LEU A 419 16.81 -5.02 31.42
N ARG A 420 15.99 -5.12 32.48
CA ARG A 420 14.64 -4.54 32.56
C ARG A 420 14.62 -3.03 32.30
N GLU A 421 15.72 -2.34 32.57
CA GLU A 421 15.83 -0.89 32.33
C GLU A 421 15.67 -0.54 30.84
N SER A 422 15.83 -1.54 29.95
CA SER A 422 15.54 -1.41 28.51
C SER A 422 14.13 -0.92 28.21
N MET A 423 13.17 -1.19 29.10
CA MET A 423 11.78 -0.77 28.95
C MET A 423 11.59 0.76 28.97
N HIS A 424 12.57 1.50 29.52
CA HIS A 424 12.46 2.95 29.67
C HIS A 424 12.87 3.73 28.42
N TYR A 425 13.43 3.08 27.40
CA TYR A 425 13.96 3.72 26.20
C TYR A 425 13.66 2.92 24.91
N SER A 426 13.81 3.59 23.76
CA SER A 426 13.77 2.97 22.43
C SER A 426 14.99 2.06 22.24
N PRO A 427 14.84 0.72 22.15
CA PRO A 427 15.97 -0.17 21.99
C PRO A 427 16.57 -0.06 20.58
N SER A 428 17.87 -0.32 20.47
CA SER A 428 18.45 -0.57 19.15
C SER A 428 17.96 -1.91 18.60
N ARG A 429 17.92 -2.05 17.28
CA ARG A 429 17.54 -3.32 16.63
C ARG A 429 18.37 -4.50 17.11
N GLN A 430 19.69 -4.33 17.17
CA GLN A 430 20.59 -5.39 17.62
C GLN A 430 20.27 -5.80 19.07
N LYS A 431 19.98 -4.82 19.94
CA LYS A 431 19.64 -5.08 21.32
C LYS A 431 18.30 -5.81 21.44
N LEU A 432 17.28 -5.33 20.72
CA LEU A 432 15.96 -5.96 20.68
C LEU A 432 16.05 -7.39 20.12
N LEU A 433 16.84 -7.61 19.07
CA LEU A 433 17.08 -8.93 18.47
C LEU A 433 17.76 -9.90 19.45
N GLN A 434 18.76 -9.44 20.20
CA GLN A 434 19.40 -10.26 21.24
C GLN A 434 18.43 -10.70 22.33
N ILE A 435 17.58 -9.76 22.79
CA ILE A 435 16.53 -10.05 23.77
C ILE A 435 15.54 -11.07 23.18
N ALA A 436 15.03 -10.80 21.98
CA ALA A 436 14.02 -11.63 21.33
C ALA A 436 14.52 -13.04 21.01
N ARG A 437 15.78 -13.22 20.63
CA ARG A 437 16.39 -14.55 20.42
C ARG A 437 16.55 -15.33 21.73
N ALA A 438 17.00 -14.67 22.78
CA ALA A 438 17.18 -15.31 24.08
C ALA A 438 15.85 -15.71 24.74
N ASP A 439 14.77 -15.01 24.38
CA ASP A 439 13.38 -15.25 24.81
C ASP A 439 12.58 -16.07 23.78
N GLU A 440 13.22 -16.47 22.66
CA GLU A 440 12.62 -17.28 21.58
C GLU A 440 11.32 -16.67 20.98
N ASN A 441 11.21 -15.34 20.95
CA ASN A 441 10.03 -14.64 20.42
C ASN A 441 10.20 -14.30 18.92
N GLU A 442 9.54 -15.06 18.05
CA GLU A 442 9.63 -14.89 16.59
C GLU A 442 9.10 -13.54 16.09
N LEU A 443 8.00 -13.04 16.65
CA LEU A 443 7.38 -11.77 16.24
C LEU A 443 8.33 -10.59 16.48
N ILE A 444 8.98 -10.55 17.64
CA ILE A 444 9.92 -9.48 17.99
C ILE A 444 11.22 -9.61 17.21
N GLN A 445 11.63 -10.84 16.87
CA GLN A 445 12.74 -11.05 15.93
C GLN A 445 12.41 -10.45 14.55
N LEU A 446 11.19 -10.64 14.03
CA LEU A 446 10.74 -10.02 12.78
C LEU A 446 10.79 -8.49 12.82
N ILE A 447 10.28 -7.86 13.89
CA ILE A 447 10.33 -6.39 14.06
C ILE A 447 11.78 -5.90 14.16
N ALA A 448 12.63 -6.59 14.93
CA ALA A 448 14.03 -6.20 15.06
C ALA A 448 14.81 -6.34 13.74
N GLN A 449 14.42 -7.29 12.89
CA GLN A 449 15.03 -7.55 11.58
C GLN A 449 14.30 -6.88 10.41
N SER A 450 13.23 -6.12 10.65
CA SER A 450 12.42 -5.49 9.61
C SER A 450 13.23 -4.55 8.72
N ASP A 451 12.77 -4.32 7.50
CA ASP A 451 13.28 -3.27 6.60
C ASP A 451 12.64 -1.90 6.87
N ILE A 452 11.93 -1.74 8.00
CA ILE A 452 11.38 -0.46 8.45
C ILE A 452 12.46 0.35 9.15
N PHE A 453 12.56 1.63 8.89
CA PHE A 453 13.21 2.64 9.71
C PHE A 453 12.13 3.53 10.33
N TRP A 454 12.13 3.60 11.67
CA TRP A 454 11.12 4.36 12.43
C TRP A 454 11.55 5.82 12.55
N ASP A 455 11.07 6.64 11.62
CA ASP A 455 11.43 8.05 11.55
C ASP A 455 10.42 8.93 12.28
N GLU A 456 10.92 10.00 12.87
CA GLU A 456 10.17 10.85 13.79
C GLU A 456 9.54 12.03 13.04
N ILE A 457 8.25 12.29 13.30
CA ILE A 457 7.56 13.46 12.75
C ILE A 457 8.11 14.73 13.41
N LYS A 458 8.69 15.61 12.60
CA LYS A 458 9.25 16.90 13.02
C LYS A 458 8.24 18.03 12.96
N SER A 459 7.40 18.04 11.93
CA SER A 459 6.30 19.00 11.78
C SER A 459 5.13 18.40 11.00
N ILE A 460 3.94 18.92 11.29
CA ILE A 460 2.69 18.68 10.59
C ILE A 460 2.14 20.07 10.23
N GLU A 461 2.00 20.36 8.95
CA GLU A 461 1.52 21.64 8.44
C GLU A 461 0.19 21.42 7.70
N GLU A 462 -0.83 22.21 8.05
CA GLU A 462 -2.11 22.17 7.35
C GLU A 462 -2.04 22.99 6.06
N LEU A 463 -2.51 22.39 4.96
CA LEU A 463 -2.60 23.00 3.65
C LEU A 463 -4.08 23.10 3.27
N ASN A 464 -4.55 24.32 3.03
CA ASN A 464 -5.91 24.60 2.58
C ASN A 464 -5.88 25.14 1.14
N GLY A 465 -6.78 24.65 0.30
CA GLY A 465 -6.84 25.00 -1.13
C GLY A 465 -7.40 23.86 -1.97
N ASP A 466 -7.62 24.10 -3.27
CA ASP A 466 -8.16 23.09 -4.18
C ASP A 466 -7.06 22.16 -4.71
N PHE A 467 -6.92 20.99 -4.09
CA PHE A 467 -5.90 20.00 -4.45
C PHE A 467 -6.49 18.84 -5.23
N TRP A 468 -5.75 18.38 -6.25
CA TRP A 468 -5.98 17.07 -6.85
C TRP A 468 -5.16 16.04 -6.09
N VAL A 469 -5.84 15.04 -5.52
CA VAL A 469 -5.21 13.96 -4.76
C VAL A 469 -5.47 12.62 -5.42
N TYR A 470 -4.54 11.71 -5.19
CA TYR A 470 -4.41 10.45 -5.91
C TYR A 470 -4.22 9.28 -4.96
N ASP A 471 -4.64 8.08 -5.37
CA ASP A 471 -4.40 6.85 -4.63
C ASP A 471 -4.27 5.67 -5.61
N LEU A 472 -3.69 4.56 -5.17
CA LEU A 472 -3.55 3.34 -5.96
C LEU A 472 -3.79 2.09 -5.10
N THR A 473 -4.19 0.99 -5.73
CA THR A 473 -4.41 -0.28 -5.01
C THR A 473 -3.29 -1.28 -5.26
N VAL A 474 -2.69 -1.73 -4.15
CA VAL A 474 -1.82 -2.90 -4.06
C VAL A 474 -2.63 -4.07 -3.49
N PRO A 475 -2.96 -5.10 -4.29
CA PRO A 475 -3.89 -6.16 -3.87
C PRO A 475 -3.41 -7.07 -2.75
N GLU A 476 -2.10 -7.27 -2.60
CA GLU A 476 -1.55 -8.28 -1.69
C GLU A 476 -1.36 -7.75 -0.27
N ASN A 477 -0.49 -6.76 -0.09
CA ASN A 477 -0.12 -6.27 1.25
C ASN A 477 -0.84 -4.97 1.65
N HIS A 478 -1.71 -4.43 0.80
CA HIS A 478 -2.52 -3.23 1.07
C HIS A 478 -1.74 -1.98 1.55
N ASN A 479 -0.48 -1.85 1.13
CA ASN A 479 0.36 -0.69 1.39
C ASN A 479 1.36 -0.50 0.23
N PHE A 480 2.00 0.66 0.17
CA PHE A 480 3.09 0.94 -0.77
C PHE A 480 4.07 2.00 -0.23
N VAL A 481 5.20 2.17 -0.92
CA VAL A 481 6.21 3.18 -0.61
C VAL A 481 6.01 4.43 -1.47
N ALA A 482 5.85 5.59 -0.83
CA ALA A 482 5.65 6.88 -1.46
C ALA A 482 6.54 7.95 -0.80
N ASN A 483 7.34 8.68 -1.58
CA ASN A 483 8.38 9.60 -1.07
C ASN A 483 9.28 8.95 0.02
N ASP A 484 9.61 7.67 -0.14
CA ASP A 484 10.33 6.87 0.85
C ASP A 484 9.65 6.80 2.23
N ILE A 485 8.32 6.77 2.26
CA ILE A 485 7.44 6.58 3.43
C ILE A 485 6.43 5.46 3.12
N ILE A 486 6.11 4.63 4.10
CA ILE A 486 5.18 3.49 3.93
C ILE A 486 3.75 3.95 4.26
N VAL A 487 2.83 3.77 3.29
CA VAL A 487 1.45 4.31 3.31
C VAL A 487 0.41 3.22 3.00
N HIS A 488 -0.85 3.36 3.45
CA HIS A 488 -1.87 2.29 3.50
C HIS A 488 -3.01 2.42 2.45
N ASN A 489 -3.70 1.32 2.12
CA ASN A 489 -4.89 1.25 1.23
C ASN A 489 -6.22 0.97 2.03
N SER A 490 -7.41 1.55 1.77
CA SER A 490 -8.61 1.39 2.67
C SER A 490 -9.55 0.16 2.45
N TYR A 491 -10.42 -0.13 3.45
CA TYR A 491 -11.55 -1.11 3.42
C TYR A 491 -12.80 -0.64 4.22
N SER A 492 -14.05 -0.93 3.79
CA SER A 492 -15.30 -0.33 4.35
C SER A 492 -16.45 -1.30 4.71
N LEU A 493 -16.52 -2.50 4.13
CA LEU A 493 -17.68 -3.39 4.30
C LEU A 493 -17.73 -4.11 5.65
N ALA A 494 -16.56 -4.38 6.25
CA ALA A 494 -16.44 -5.03 7.56
C ALA A 494 -17.13 -4.24 8.68
N VAL A 495 -17.06 -2.90 8.64
CA VAL A 495 -17.64 -2.02 9.67
C VAL A 495 -19.16 -2.17 9.75
N LEU A 496 -19.85 -2.32 8.61
CA LEU A 496 -21.31 -2.48 8.58
C LEU A 496 -21.75 -3.80 9.20
N LEU A 497 -21.01 -4.88 8.92
CA LEU A 497 -21.29 -6.21 9.46
C LEU A 497 -21.26 -6.20 10.99
N GLU A 498 -20.26 -5.56 11.58
CA GLU A 498 -20.15 -5.46 13.04
C GLU A 498 -21.31 -4.68 13.68
N GLU A 499 -21.77 -3.61 13.04
CA GLU A 499 -22.83 -2.75 13.59
C GLU A 499 -24.22 -3.40 13.54
N PHE A 500 -24.50 -4.21 12.51
CA PHE A 500 -25.65 -5.11 12.53
C PHE A 500 -25.57 -6.08 13.72
N ALA A 501 -24.38 -6.62 13.97
CA ALA A 501 -24.16 -7.54 15.06
C ALA A 501 -24.16 -6.91 16.45
N ARG A 502 -24.13 -5.59 16.57
CA ARG A 502 -24.22 -4.87 17.86
C ARG A 502 -25.64 -4.42 18.21
N GLN A 503 -26.61 -4.61 17.31
CA GLN A 503 -28.00 -4.21 17.55
C GLN A 503 -28.64 -4.89 18.78
N PRO A 504 -29.57 -4.21 19.48
CA PRO A 504 -30.37 -4.84 20.53
C PRO A 504 -31.12 -6.08 20.03
N ILE A 505 -31.31 -7.09 20.89
CA ILE A 505 -31.96 -8.37 20.55
C ILE A 505 -33.35 -8.17 19.93
N SER A 506 -34.12 -7.18 20.41
CA SER A 506 -35.45 -6.86 19.89
C SER A 506 -35.44 -6.36 18.43
N ILE A 507 -34.30 -5.86 17.95
CA ILE A 507 -34.09 -5.40 16.57
C ILE A 507 -33.40 -6.50 15.76
N LYS A 508 -32.35 -7.13 16.30
CA LYS A 508 -31.67 -8.28 15.68
C LYS A 508 -32.66 -9.35 15.22
N LYS A 509 -33.61 -9.74 16.07
CA LYS A 509 -34.63 -10.75 15.74
C LYS A 509 -35.55 -10.39 14.57
N ARG A 510 -35.49 -9.16 14.04
CA ARG A 510 -36.29 -8.68 12.91
C ARG A 510 -35.47 -8.44 11.65
N ILE A 511 -34.16 -8.62 11.70
CA ILE A 511 -33.24 -8.38 10.58
C ILE A 511 -32.36 -9.61 10.34
N SER A 512 -31.91 -9.80 9.11
CA SER A 512 -30.90 -10.81 8.76
C SER A 512 -29.92 -10.20 7.78
N VAL A 513 -28.66 -10.60 7.82
CA VAL A 513 -27.63 -10.10 6.89
C VAL A 513 -27.05 -11.28 6.13
N ILE A 514 -26.97 -11.17 4.81
CA ILE A 514 -26.26 -12.10 3.94
C ILE A 514 -25.10 -11.33 3.31
N ALA A 515 -23.87 -11.74 3.61
CA ALA A 515 -22.65 -11.08 3.14
C ALA A 515 -21.90 -11.99 2.16
N ILE A 516 -21.70 -11.56 0.92
CA ILE A 516 -20.94 -12.30 -0.07
C ILE A 516 -19.47 -11.90 0.06
N ASP A 517 -18.63 -12.83 0.50
CA ASP A 517 -17.19 -12.61 0.71
C ASP A 517 -16.41 -13.18 -0.48
N THR A 518 -15.95 -12.29 -1.35
CA THR A 518 -15.20 -12.66 -2.56
C THR A 518 -13.70 -12.85 -2.30
N VAL A 519 -13.20 -12.33 -1.17
CA VAL A 519 -11.79 -12.29 -0.77
C VAL A 519 -11.45 -13.40 0.23
N GLY A 520 -12.38 -13.76 1.12
CA GLY A 520 -12.26 -14.86 2.08
C GLY A 520 -11.68 -14.44 3.43
N ILE A 521 -12.01 -13.25 3.91
CA ILE A 521 -11.47 -12.68 5.16
C ILE A 521 -12.54 -12.49 6.27
N PHE A 522 -13.83 -12.48 5.96
CA PHE A 522 -14.87 -12.17 6.95
C PHE A 522 -15.08 -13.28 7.98
N TRP A 523 -14.55 -14.48 7.78
CA TRP A 523 -14.52 -15.51 8.83
C TRP A 523 -13.77 -15.04 10.09
N THR A 524 -12.88 -14.04 9.97
CA THR A 524 -12.16 -13.44 11.10
C THR A 524 -13.08 -12.72 12.08
N LEU A 525 -14.28 -12.27 11.65
CA LEU A 525 -15.28 -11.64 12.53
C LEU A 525 -15.73 -12.55 13.68
N LYS A 526 -15.54 -13.86 13.55
CA LYS A 526 -15.84 -14.86 14.60
C LYS A 526 -14.84 -14.87 15.75
N VAL A 527 -13.70 -14.18 15.57
CA VAL A 527 -12.62 -14.10 16.53
C VAL A 527 -12.63 -12.68 17.09
N PRO A 528 -12.70 -12.48 18.43
CA PRO A 528 -12.57 -11.15 18.99
C PRO A 528 -11.22 -10.55 18.61
N ASN A 529 -11.21 -9.27 18.24
CA ASN A 529 -9.97 -8.55 17.95
C ASN A 529 -9.15 -8.40 19.24
N LYS A 530 -8.17 -9.28 19.42
CA LYS A 530 -7.30 -9.27 20.61
C LYS A 530 -6.13 -8.31 20.48
N GLU A 531 -5.79 -7.92 19.24
CA GLU A 531 -4.63 -7.09 18.94
C GLU A 531 -4.90 -5.61 19.23
N GLU A 532 -6.11 -5.11 18.92
CA GLU A 532 -6.49 -3.68 19.01
C GLU A 532 -7.48 -3.41 20.16
N LYS A 533 -7.40 -4.19 21.25
CA LYS A 533 -8.32 -4.11 22.38
C LYS A 533 -8.34 -2.73 23.05
N ALA A 534 -7.20 -2.04 23.12
CA ALA A 534 -7.09 -0.74 23.79
C ALA A 534 -7.76 0.38 22.98
N GLU A 535 -7.57 0.37 21.66
CA GLU A 535 -8.14 1.31 20.70
C GLU A 535 -9.66 1.21 20.67
N LEU A 536 -10.20 -0.01 20.72
CA LEU A 536 -11.65 -0.23 20.79
C LEU A 536 -12.26 0.43 22.03
N PHE A 537 -11.63 0.30 23.20
CA PHE A 537 -12.14 0.94 24.43
C PHE A 537 -12.19 2.46 24.34
N ASN A 538 -11.24 3.10 23.64
CA ASN A 538 -11.25 4.55 23.42
C ASN A 538 -12.43 5.01 22.55
N TRP A 539 -13.03 4.10 21.79
CA TRP A 539 -14.19 4.34 20.92
C TRP A 539 -15.51 3.91 21.57
N ASP A 540 -15.51 3.63 22.88
CA ASP A 540 -16.61 3.01 23.62
C ASP A 540 -17.01 1.62 23.06
N LEU A 541 -16.06 0.92 22.42
CA LEU A 541 -16.25 -0.41 21.86
C LEU A 541 -15.48 -1.45 22.68
N THR A 542 -16.01 -2.67 22.70
CA THR A 542 -15.33 -3.82 23.31
C THR A 542 -14.89 -4.77 22.21
N PRO A 543 -13.69 -5.36 22.29
CA PRO A 543 -13.30 -6.45 21.39
C PRO A 543 -14.19 -7.64 21.64
N ASP A 544 -15.17 -7.81 20.77
CA ASP A 544 -16.12 -8.90 20.81
C ASP A 544 -16.09 -9.64 19.49
N LYS A 545 -16.41 -10.92 19.54
CA LYS A 545 -16.68 -11.69 18.34
C LYS A 545 -18.06 -11.31 17.84
N THR A 546 -18.22 -11.32 16.53
CA THR A 546 -19.52 -11.32 15.91
C THR A 546 -20.04 -12.74 15.80
N ASP A 547 -21.33 -12.94 16.05
CA ASP A 547 -22.05 -14.20 15.81
C ASP A 547 -22.32 -14.39 14.30
N ALA A 548 -21.24 -14.31 13.52
CA ALA A 548 -21.26 -14.52 12.08
C ALA A 548 -21.19 -16.02 11.79
N ARG A 549 -22.11 -16.46 10.93
CA ARG A 549 -22.15 -17.80 10.38
C ARG A 549 -21.45 -17.81 9.03
N VAL A 550 -20.40 -18.59 8.88
CA VAL A 550 -19.63 -18.72 7.64
C VAL A 550 -20.06 -20.00 6.92
N LEU A 551 -20.66 -19.83 5.75
CA LEU A 551 -21.05 -20.90 4.86
C LEU A 551 -20.14 -20.89 3.63
N VAL A 552 -19.59 -22.06 3.31
CA VAL A 552 -18.78 -22.28 2.12
C VAL A 552 -19.51 -23.22 1.16
N PRO A 553 -19.14 -23.26 -0.12
CA PRO A 553 -19.71 -24.24 -1.03
C PRO A 553 -19.43 -25.67 -0.53
N LYS A 554 -20.42 -26.56 -0.61
CA LYS A 554 -20.29 -27.94 -0.08
C LYS A 554 -19.10 -28.69 -0.66
N GLY A 555 -18.82 -28.58 -1.96
CA GLY A 555 -17.63 -29.17 -2.58
C GLY A 555 -16.29 -28.60 -2.11
N LYS A 556 -16.27 -27.49 -1.37
CA LYS A 556 -15.05 -26.88 -0.80
C LYS A 556 -14.94 -27.04 0.72
N LEU A 557 -15.93 -27.63 1.38
CA LEU A 557 -15.94 -27.73 2.85
C LEU A 557 -14.71 -28.43 3.44
N SER A 558 -14.20 -29.49 2.78
CA SER A 558 -12.99 -30.20 3.23
C SER A 558 -11.76 -29.30 3.26
N PHE A 559 -11.56 -28.49 2.21
CA PHE A 559 -10.45 -27.54 2.10
C PHE A 559 -10.39 -26.59 3.31
N TYR A 560 -11.53 -26.00 3.70
CA TYR A 560 -11.57 -25.10 4.85
C TYR A 560 -11.31 -25.81 6.18
N LYS A 561 -11.87 -27.02 6.35
CA LYS A 561 -11.63 -27.85 7.55
C LYS A 561 -10.16 -28.25 7.69
N GLU A 562 -9.53 -28.69 6.61
CA GLU A 562 -8.10 -29.05 6.57
C GLU A 562 -7.21 -27.86 6.93
N LYS A 563 -7.57 -26.65 6.48
CA LYS A 563 -6.88 -25.40 6.79
C LYS A 563 -7.21 -24.83 8.17
N LYS A 564 -8.08 -25.48 8.94
CA LYS A 564 -8.55 -25.02 10.26
C LYS A 564 -9.18 -23.62 10.22
N ILE A 565 -9.76 -23.24 9.09
CA ILE A 565 -10.51 -21.99 8.95
C ILE A 565 -11.91 -22.21 9.57
N PRO A 566 -12.38 -21.33 10.46
CA PRO A 566 -13.65 -21.52 11.16
C PRO A 566 -14.84 -21.35 10.20
N VAL A 567 -15.42 -22.47 9.79
CA VAL A 567 -16.63 -22.55 8.96
C VAL A 567 -17.74 -23.27 9.70
N ASP A 568 -18.98 -22.81 9.57
CA ASP A 568 -20.15 -23.36 10.29
C ASP A 568 -20.90 -24.40 9.48
N GLY A 569 -20.69 -24.43 8.17
CA GLY A 569 -21.35 -25.40 7.32
C GLY A 569 -21.11 -25.12 5.86
N ALA A 570 -21.97 -25.72 5.06
CA ALA A 570 -21.94 -25.54 3.63
C ALA A 570 -23.31 -25.15 3.07
N PHE A 571 -23.29 -24.54 1.90
CA PHE A 571 -24.49 -24.28 1.12
C PHE A 571 -24.42 -24.94 -0.26
N THR A 572 -25.59 -25.16 -0.85
CA THR A 572 -25.80 -25.69 -2.19
C THR A 572 -26.91 -24.93 -2.90
N LEU A 573 -26.89 -24.96 -4.22
CA LEU A 573 -27.90 -24.39 -5.11
C LEU A 573 -28.72 -25.53 -5.71
N LYS A 574 -30.03 -25.33 -5.87
CA LYS A 574 -30.89 -26.35 -6.47
C LYS A 574 -30.73 -26.28 -7.98
N VAL A 575 -30.49 -27.41 -8.63
CA VAL A 575 -30.31 -27.49 -10.09
C VAL A 575 -31.51 -26.90 -10.83
N SER A 576 -32.72 -27.14 -10.35
CA SER A 576 -33.96 -26.70 -11.00
C SER A 576 -34.24 -25.20 -10.92
N GLU A 577 -33.47 -24.45 -10.13
CA GLU A 577 -33.62 -23.00 -10.00
C GLU A 577 -32.85 -22.23 -11.07
N LEU A 578 -31.95 -22.92 -11.79
CA LEU A 578 -31.24 -22.36 -12.93
C LEU A 578 -32.09 -22.56 -14.20
N GLU A 579 -32.49 -21.45 -14.78
CA GLU A 579 -33.05 -21.33 -16.13
C GLU A 579 -31.99 -21.59 -17.19
N SER A 580 -32.43 -21.81 -18.42
CA SER A 580 -31.56 -21.98 -19.58
C SER A 580 -30.50 -20.88 -19.68
N GLU A 581 -30.88 -19.62 -19.50
CA GLU A 581 -29.99 -18.45 -19.61
C GLU A 581 -28.90 -18.45 -18.54
N GLU A 582 -29.23 -18.90 -17.33
CA GLU A 582 -28.30 -18.97 -16.21
C GLU A 582 -27.29 -20.12 -16.42
N TRP A 583 -27.73 -21.24 -16.99
CA TRP A 583 -26.85 -22.32 -17.45
C TRP A 583 -25.92 -21.89 -18.59
N LEU A 584 -26.45 -21.13 -19.56
CA LEU A 584 -25.65 -20.58 -20.66
C LEU A 584 -24.59 -19.61 -20.12
N ALA A 585 -24.98 -18.69 -19.24
CA ALA A 585 -24.05 -17.77 -18.60
C ALA A 585 -22.96 -18.50 -17.81
N LEU A 586 -23.31 -19.57 -17.09
CA LEU A 586 -22.36 -20.36 -16.31
C LEU A 586 -21.27 -21.00 -17.16
N PHE A 587 -21.65 -21.44 -18.36
CA PHE A 587 -20.75 -22.12 -19.29
C PHE A 587 -20.16 -21.21 -20.35
N ASN A 588 -20.41 -19.90 -20.25
CA ASN A 588 -20.04 -18.89 -21.22
C ASN A 588 -20.46 -19.28 -22.65
N LEU A 589 -21.70 -19.76 -22.77
CA LEU A 589 -22.33 -20.16 -24.02
C LEU A 589 -23.34 -19.12 -24.48
N SER A 590 -23.54 -19.03 -25.79
CA SER A 590 -24.60 -18.23 -26.39
C SER A 590 -25.73 -19.10 -26.92
N TRP A 591 -26.95 -18.56 -26.93
CA TRP A 591 -28.12 -19.21 -27.58
C TRP A 591 -27.92 -19.46 -29.09
N LYS A 592 -26.88 -18.86 -29.69
CA LYS A 592 -26.52 -19.03 -31.11
C LYS A 592 -25.65 -20.25 -31.39
N GLU A 593 -25.04 -20.83 -30.36
CA GLU A 593 -24.13 -21.96 -30.49
C GLU A 593 -24.90 -23.29 -30.37
N ALA A 594 -24.45 -24.33 -31.06
CA ALA A 594 -25.14 -25.63 -31.06
C ALA A 594 -25.26 -26.22 -29.65
N GLU A 595 -24.21 -26.07 -28.84
CA GLU A 595 -24.18 -26.48 -27.43
C GLU A 595 -25.19 -25.69 -26.59
N GLY A 596 -25.34 -24.39 -26.87
CA GLY A 596 -26.28 -23.53 -26.15
C GLY A 596 -27.73 -23.81 -26.50
N VAL A 597 -28.04 -24.05 -27.77
CA VAL A 597 -29.37 -24.49 -28.23
C VAL A 597 -29.76 -25.82 -27.59
N LEU A 598 -28.84 -26.81 -27.62
CA LEU A 598 -29.07 -28.12 -27.01
C LEU A 598 -29.31 -28.00 -25.50
N LEU A 599 -28.45 -27.26 -24.78
CA LEU A 599 -28.57 -27.13 -23.34
C LEU A 599 -29.87 -26.44 -22.93
N SER A 600 -30.27 -25.37 -23.62
CA SER A 600 -31.50 -24.63 -23.33
C SER A 600 -32.73 -25.52 -23.51
N ARG A 601 -32.83 -26.19 -24.68
CA ARG A 601 -33.91 -27.13 -24.98
C ARG A 601 -34.01 -28.23 -23.92
N ILE A 602 -32.88 -28.82 -23.52
CA ILE A 602 -32.87 -29.91 -22.53
C ILE A 602 -33.29 -29.40 -21.14
N VAL A 603 -32.83 -28.22 -20.72
CA VAL A 603 -33.23 -27.63 -19.44
C VAL A 603 -34.74 -27.39 -19.42
N ASP A 604 -35.30 -26.82 -20.49
CA ASP A 604 -36.72 -26.52 -20.61
C ASP A 604 -37.57 -27.79 -20.61
N GLU A 605 -37.23 -28.78 -21.45
CA GLU A 605 -37.94 -30.07 -21.52
C GLU A 605 -37.92 -30.82 -20.19
N ILE A 606 -36.77 -30.84 -19.51
CA ILE A 606 -36.64 -31.52 -18.22
C ILE A 606 -37.43 -30.78 -17.14
N LYS A 607 -37.44 -29.45 -17.17
CA LYS A 607 -38.22 -28.65 -16.24
C LYS A 607 -39.73 -28.80 -16.46
N GLU A 608 -40.19 -28.85 -17.70
CA GLU A 608 -41.60 -29.12 -18.02
C GLU A 608 -42.01 -30.51 -17.54
N LYS A 609 -41.17 -31.53 -17.79
CA LYS A 609 -41.49 -32.92 -17.49
C LYS A 609 -41.35 -33.31 -16.01
N PHE A 610 -40.36 -32.75 -15.31
CA PHE A 610 -40.01 -33.15 -13.94
C PHE A 610 -40.21 -32.03 -12.92
N GLY A 611 -40.67 -30.85 -13.34
CA GLY A 611 -40.85 -29.70 -12.47
C GLY A 611 -39.55 -29.36 -11.74
N THR A 612 -39.58 -29.39 -10.41
CA THR A 612 -38.40 -29.07 -9.58
C THR A 612 -37.60 -30.30 -9.11
N LEU A 613 -37.89 -31.49 -9.64
CA LEU A 613 -37.38 -32.77 -9.13
C LEU A 613 -36.30 -33.40 -10.04
N TYR A 614 -35.31 -32.62 -10.47
CA TYR A 614 -34.18 -33.11 -11.27
C TYR A 614 -32.83 -32.59 -10.78
N ASP A 615 -31.76 -33.25 -11.22
CA ASP A 615 -30.37 -32.95 -10.91
C ASP A 615 -29.49 -32.97 -12.16
N ILE A 616 -28.19 -32.68 -12.01
CA ILE A 616 -27.25 -32.70 -13.14
C ILE A 616 -27.16 -34.07 -13.84
N PRO A 617 -27.07 -35.22 -13.12
CA PRO A 617 -27.17 -36.54 -13.73
C PRO A 617 -28.37 -36.70 -14.67
N LYS A 618 -29.55 -36.20 -14.27
CA LYS A 618 -30.75 -36.26 -15.11
C LYS A 618 -30.61 -35.42 -16.39
N LEU A 619 -30.04 -34.22 -16.29
CA LEU A 619 -29.71 -33.39 -17.46
C LEU A 619 -28.74 -34.12 -18.40
N ILE A 620 -27.68 -34.74 -17.85
CA ILE A 620 -26.71 -35.53 -18.63
C ILE A 620 -27.42 -36.67 -19.38
N SER A 621 -28.29 -37.42 -18.71
CA SER A 621 -29.06 -38.50 -19.36
C SER A 621 -29.99 -37.97 -20.45
N ALA A 622 -30.59 -36.80 -20.27
CA ALA A 622 -31.43 -36.17 -21.28
C ALA A 622 -30.63 -35.78 -22.52
N VAL A 623 -29.46 -35.16 -22.34
CA VAL A 623 -28.53 -34.84 -23.44
C VAL A 623 -28.09 -36.10 -24.20
N GLN A 624 -27.87 -37.22 -23.50
CA GLN A 624 -27.52 -38.50 -24.12
C GLN A 624 -28.64 -39.08 -24.99
N LEU A 625 -29.89 -38.88 -24.59
CA LEU A 625 -31.08 -39.43 -25.26
C LEU A 625 -31.67 -38.52 -26.34
N ASP A 626 -31.24 -37.25 -26.38
CA ASP A 626 -31.58 -36.29 -27.44
C ASP A 626 -31.29 -36.89 -28.82
N LYS A 627 -32.17 -36.69 -29.80
CA LYS A 627 -32.01 -37.26 -31.15
C LYS A 627 -31.56 -36.25 -32.20
N ASP A 628 -31.64 -34.96 -31.88
CA ASP A 628 -31.47 -33.88 -32.85
C ASP A 628 -30.03 -33.36 -32.89
N ALA A 629 -29.30 -33.42 -31.77
CA ALA A 629 -27.92 -32.98 -31.69
C ALA A 629 -26.92 -34.09 -32.09
N ASP A 630 -25.83 -33.66 -32.72
CA ASP A 630 -24.71 -34.55 -33.08
C ASP A 630 -23.89 -34.96 -31.85
N LYS A 631 -23.07 -36.02 -32.02
CA LYS A 631 -22.27 -36.60 -30.94
C LYS A 631 -21.29 -35.61 -30.31
N LYS A 632 -20.66 -34.75 -31.09
CA LYS A 632 -19.65 -33.79 -30.61
C LYS A 632 -20.30 -32.75 -29.71
N THR A 633 -21.44 -32.21 -30.12
CA THR A 633 -22.22 -31.24 -29.33
C THR A 633 -22.70 -31.85 -28.02
N LYS A 634 -23.21 -33.10 -28.04
CA LYS A 634 -23.60 -33.84 -26.83
C LYS A 634 -22.43 -34.04 -25.87
N ASP A 635 -21.29 -34.52 -26.37
CA ASP A 635 -20.10 -34.76 -25.55
C ASP A 635 -19.59 -33.46 -24.90
N ALA A 636 -19.67 -32.34 -25.61
CA ALA A 636 -19.29 -31.02 -25.11
C ALA A 636 -20.19 -30.50 -23.97
N VAL A 637 -21.52 -30.65 -24.10
CA VAL A 637 -22.48 -30.28 -23.04
C VAL A 637 -22.35 -31.20 -21.84
N ILE A 638 -22.23 -32.52 -22.07
CA ILE A 638 -22.02 -33.52 -21.00
C ILE A 638 -20.72 -33.23 -20.23
N GLY A 639 -19.64 -32.87 -20.92
CA GLY A 639 -18.37 -32.48 -20.29
C GLY A 639 -18.54 -31.33 -19.31
N ARG A 640 -19.23 -30.25 -19.73
CA ARG A 640 -19.50 -29.08 -18.88
C ARG A 640 -20.40 -29.42 -17.68
N LEU A 641 -21.47 -30.18 -17.89
CA LEU A 641 -22.34 -30.64 -16.81
C LEU A 641 -21.59 -31.52 -15.79
N LYS A 642 -20.70 -32.41 -16.25
CA LYS A 642 -19.83 -33.20 -15.35
C LYS A 642 -18.90 -32.32 -14.52
N VAL A 643 -18.33 -31.28 -15.13
CA VAL A 643 -17.51 -30.28 -14.41
C VAL A 643 -18.36 -29.54 -13.37
N ALA A 644 -19.55 -29.03 -13.73
CA ALA A 644 -20.44 -28.38 -12.77
C ALA A 644 -20.83 -29.30 -11.60
N LYS A 645 -21.07 -30.58 -11.86
CA LYS A 645 -21.31 -31.59 -10.80
C LYS A 645 -20.12 -31.72 -9.86
N SER A 646 -18.89 -31.71 -10.39
CA SER A 646 -17.67 -31.84 -9.58
C SER A 646 -17.45 -30.68 -8.60
N TRP A 647 -18.08 -29.52 -8.84
CA TRP A 647 -17.95 -28.38 -7.93
C TRP A 647 -18.65 -28.61 -6.59
N GLY A 648 -19.55 -29.59 -6.50
CA GLY A 648 -20.33 -29.87 -5.31
C GLY A 648 -21.17 -28.69 -4.84
N LEU A 649 -21.56 -27.81 -5.77
CA LEU A 649 -22.40 -26.63 -5.51
C LEU A 649 -23.87 -26.90 -5.86
N PHE A 650 -24.13 -27.61 -6.96
CA PHE A 650 -25.48 -27.88 -7.44
C PHE A 650 -25.98 -29.26 -7.03
N GLU A 651 -27.18 -29.32 -6.45
CA GLU A 651 -27.80 -30.53 -5.94
C GLU A 651 -29.29 -30.58 -6.33
N LYS A 652 -29.91 -31.76 -6.18
CA LYS A 652 -31.36 -31.93 -6.38
C LYS A 652 -32.18 -31.08 -5.39
N GLU A 653 -31.65 -30.91 -4.19
CA GLU A 653 -32.18 -30.02 -3.16
C GLU A 653 -31.12 -28.96 -2.82
N GLY A 654 -31.54 -27.69 -2.79
CA GLY A 654 -30.67 -26.55 -2.47
C GLY A 654 -30.90 -26.03 -1.06
N THR A 655 -29.95 -25.23 -0.56
CA THR A 655 -30.13 -24.46 0.68
C THR A 655 -31.27 -23.46 0.51
N LYS A 656 -32.21 -23.45 1.45
CA LYS A 656 -33.38 -22.57 1.38
C LYS A 656 -32.99 -21.16 1.84
N ILE A 657 -33.66 -20.15 1.31
CA ILE A 657 -33.40 -18.76 1.72
C ILE A 657 -33.62 -18.55 3.21
N LYS A 658 -34.64 -19.16 3.80
CA LYS A 658 -34.86 -19.12 5.25
C LYS A 658 -33.66 -19.62 6.08
N ASP A 659 -32.85 -20.52 5.52
CA ASP A 659 -31.65 -21.07 6.18
C ASP A 659 -30.44 -20.12 6.02
N LEU A 660 -30.46 -19.26 5.00
CA LEU A 660 -29.44 -18.21 4.78
C LEU A 660 -29.80 -16.92 5.52
N ALA A 661 -31.09 -16.57 5.54
CA ALA A 661 -31.65 -15.35 6.08
C ALA A 661 -32.26 -15.56 7.48
N GLU A 662 -31.52 -16.21 8.38
CA GLU A 662 -31.98 -16.45 9.74
C GLU A 662 -32.12 -15.13 10.53
N PRO A 663 -33.25 -14.90 11.24
CA PRO A 663 -33.42 -13.69 12.04
C PRO A 663 -32.35 -13.52 13.11
N GLY A 664 -31.72 -12.36 13.15
CA GLY A 664 -30.65 -11.99 14.08
C GLY A 664 -29.27 -12.52 13.72
N LYS A 665 -29.12 -13.17 12.56
CA LYS A 665 -27.85 -13.73 12.10
C LYS A 665 -27.23 -12.94 10.97
N ILE A 666 -25.90 -12.99 10.93
CA ILE A 666 -25.08 -12.55 9.81
C ILE A 666 -24.52 -13.81 9.16
N THR A 667 -24.95 -14.08 7.94
CA THR A 667 -24.52 -15.23 7.14
C THR A 667 -23.51 -14.76 6.10
N ILE A 668 -22.25 -15.12 6.29
CA ILE A 668 -21.18 -14.92 5.33
C ILE A 668 -21.20 -16.10 4.35
N ILE A 669 -21.37 -15.79 3.07
CA ILE A 669 -21.23 -16.72 1.95
C ILE A 669 -19.83 -16.51 1.36
N ASP A 670 -18.89 -17.35 1.78
CA ASP A 670 -17.51 -17.27 1.31
C ASP A 670 -17.37 -18.01 -0.03
N VAL A 671 -17.10 -17.25 -1.09
CA VAL A 671 -16.90 -17.75 -2.46
C VAL A 671 -15.45 -17.55 -2.94
N SER A 672 -14.54 -17.25 -2.02
CA SER A 672 -13.14 -16.95 -2.31
C SER A 672 -12.40 -18.17 -2.89
N ALA A 673 -12.75 -19.38 -2.46
CA ALA A 673 -12.18 -20.65 -2.96
C ALA A 673 -12.39 -20.89 -4.47
N TYR A 674 -13.26 -20.13 -5.12
CA TYR A 674 -13.48 -20.19 -6.57
C TYR A 674 -12.57 -19.27 -7.40
N ARG A 675 -11.66 -18.49 -6.77
CA ARG A 675 -10.74 -17.57 -7.48
C ARG A 675 -9.66 -18.26 -8.32
N GLN A 676 -9.32 -19.52 -8.00
CA GLN A 676 -8.10 -20.19 -8.48
C GLN A 676 -8.38 -21.48 -9.29
N ALA A 677 -9.64 -21.79 -9.59
CA ALA A 677 -10.02 -23.07 -10.17
C ALA A 677 -10.41 -22.92 -11.65
N ILE A 678 -9.74 -23.69 -12.52
CA ILE A 678 -9.99 -23.74 -13.97
C ILE A 678 -11.46 -24.14 -14.23
N GLY A 679 -12.15 -23.38 -15.10
CA GLY A 679 -13.51 -23.67 -15.53
C GLY A 679 -14.62 -23.25 -14.55
N MET A 680 -14.32 -22.45 -13.51
CA MET A 680 -15.30 -21.90 -12.56
C MET A 680 -15.58 -20.40 -12.78
N GLU A 681 -15.20 -19.86 -13.94
CA GLU A 681 -15.50 -18.49 -14.38
C GLU A 681 -17.03 -18.27 -14.40
N GLY A 682 -17.54 -17.19 -13.78
CA GLY A 682 -18.98 -16.92 -13.71
C GLY A 682 -19.73 -17.54 -12.51
N THR A 683 -19.10 -18.46 -11.76
CA THR A 683 -19.77 -19.16 -10.63
C THR A 683 -20.15 -18.20 -9.50
N ARG A 684 -19.35 -17.15 -9.26
CA ARG A 684 -19.59 -16.18 -8.18
C ARG A 684 -20.77 -15.29 -8.51
N GLU A 685 -20.80 -14.82 -9.74
CA GLU A 685 -21.85 -13.99 -10.34
C GLU A 685 -23.19 -14.72 -10.24
N ILE A 686 -23.20 -16.02 -10.55
CA ILE A 686 -24.39 -16.87 -10.45
C ILE A 686 -24.82 -17.11 -9.01
N ILE A 687 -23.88 -17.33 -8.07
CA ILE A 687 -24.23 -17.43 -6.65
C ILE A 687 -24.91 -16.14 -6.17
N VAL A 688 -24.35 -14.98 -6.50
CA VAL A 688 -24.93 -13.66 -6.16
C VAL A 688 -26.31 -13.50 -6.81
N ALA A 689 -26.42 -13.77 -8.11
CA ALA A 689 -27.66 -13.61 -8.87
C ALA A 689 -28.79 -14.51 -8.35
N LEU A 690 -28.50 -15.80 -8.11
CA LEU A 690 -29.50 -16.76 -7.63
C LEU A 690 -29.92 -16.47 -6.19
N ILE A 691 -28.98 -16.11 -5.31
CA ILE A 691 -29.34 -15.69 -3.94
C ILE A 691 -30.23 -14.44 -3.99
N GLY A 692 -29.89 -13.45 -4.82
CA GLY A 692 -30.70 -12.25 -5.01
C GLY A 692 -32.10 -12.53 -5.56
N LYS A 693 -32.21 -13.35 -6.61
CA LYS A 693 -33.47 -13.79 -7.24
C LYS A 693 -34.38 -14.46 -6.21
N LYS A 694 -33.87 -15.44 -5.48
CA LYS A 694 -34.65 -16.15 -4.46
C LYS A 694 -35.10 -15.26 -3.31
N LEU A 695 -34.23 -14.35 -2.84
CA LEU A 695 -34.59 -13.39 -1.80
C LEU A 695 -35.77 -12.51 -2.23
N PHE A 696 -35.78 -12.09 -3.50
CA PHE A 696 -36.87 -11.31 -4.07
C PHE A 696 -38.17 -12.11 -4.18
N GLU A 697 -38.11 -13.33 -4.71
CA GLU A 697 -39.26 -14.23 -4.84
C GLU A 697 -39.92 -14.55 -3.50
N GLU A 698 -39.11 -14.94 -2.50
CA GLU A 698 -39.59 -15.20 -1.13
C GLU A 698 -40.22 -13.94 -0.54
N ARG A 699 -39.57 -12.77 -0.66
CA ARG A 699 -40.13 -11.53 -0.11
C ARG A 699 -41.45 -11.14 -0.75
N MET A 700 -41.63 -11.39 -2.04
CA MET A 700 -42.89 -11.17 -2.75
C MET A 700 -44.01 -12.06 -2.20
N LEU A 701 -43.72 -13.32 -1.86
CA LEU A 701 -44.70 -14.23 -1.25
C LEU A 701 -45.11 -13.76 0.14
N TYR A 702 -44.15 -13.49 1.03
CA TYR A 702 -44.43 -12.96 2.36
C TYR A 702 -45.19 -11.64 2.32
N ARG A 703 -44.95 -10.79 1.31
CA ARG A 703 -45.71 -9.56 1.14
C ARG A 703 -47.18 -9.82 0.81
N LYS A 704 -47.49 -10.82 -0.01
CA LYS A 704 -48.88 -11.21 -0.29
C LYS A 704 -49.56 -11.72 0.97
N GLU A 705 -48.88 -12.55 1.77
CA GLU A 705 -49.39 -13.04 3.05
C GLU A 705 -49.66 -11.90 4.04
N GLU A 706 -48.75 -10.92 4.14
CA GLU A 706 -48.95 -9.71 4.96
C GLU A 706 -50.21 -8.92 4.57
N GLU A 707 -50.50 -8.79 3.27
CA GLU A 707 -51.68 -8.06 2.79
C GLU A 707 -52.98 -8.85 3.00
N ILE A 708 -52.95 -10.19 2.85
CA ILE A 708 -54.11 -11.05 3.16
C ILE A 708 -54.50 -10.93 4.63
N LYS A 709 -53.53 -11.06 5.55
CA LYS A 709 -53.76 -10.89 6.99
C LYS A 709 -54.36 -9.52 7.33
N LEU A 710 -53.93 -8.47 6.64
CA LEU A 710 -54.48 -7.12 6.82
C LEU A 710 -55.94 -7.01 6.36
N ILE A 711 -56.31 -7.65 5.26
CA ILE A 711 -57.71 -7.71 4.78
C ILE A 711 -58.59 -8.45 5.79
N GLU A 712 -58.04 -9.48 6.44
CA GLU A 712 -58.71 -10.27 7.48
C GLU A 712 -58.78 -9.57 8.85
N GLY A 713 -58.25 -8.34 8.96
CA GLY A 713 -58.28 -7.53 10.20
C GLY A 713 -57.19 -7.89 11.21
N GLU A 714 -56.23 -8.75 10.84
CA GLU A 714 -55.09 -9.13 11.67
C GLU A 714 -53.95 -8.10 11.57
N LYS A 715 -53.00 -8.19 12.53
CA LYS A 715 -51.81 -7.34 12.51
C LYS A 715 -50.86 -7.76 11.37
N LYS A 716 -50.20 -6.77 10.79
CA LYS A 716 -49.12 -6.97 9.81
C LYS A 716 -47.88 -7.59 10.49
N GLU A 717 -47.87 -8.91 10.65
CA GLU A 717 -46.72 -9.68 11.13
C GLU A 717 -46.20 -10.60 10.00
N SER A 718 -44.92 -10.42 9.67
CA SER A 718 -44.17 -11.21 8.69
C SER A 718 -43.21 -12.13 9.41
N ASP A 719 -43.25 -13.42 9.06
CA ASP A 719 -42.32 -14.42 9.59
C ASP A 719 -40.93 -14.30 8.96
N MET A 720 -40.81 -13.61 7.81
CA MET A 720 -39.53 -13.29 7.18
C MET A 720 -38.92 -12.00 7.79
N PRO A 721 -37.63 -12.02 8.20
CA PRO A 721 -36.94 -10.83 8.66
C PRO A 721 -36.61 -9.86 7.51
N ILE A 722 -36.27 -8.62 7.84
CA ILE A 722 -35.70 -7.68 6.88
C ILE A 722 -34.30 -8.15 6.51
N VAL A 723 -34.11 -8.60 5.27
CA VAL A 723 -32.83 -9.14 4.80
C VAL A 723 -31.98 -8.04 4.15
N TRP A 724 -30.75 -7.91 4.62
CA TRP A 724 -29.71 -7.06 4.02
C TRP A 724 -28.73 -7.94 3.25
N MET A 725 -28.62 -7.73 1.94
CA MET A 725 -27.58 -8.38 1.14
C MET A 725 -26.40 -7.42 0.96
N LEU A 726 -25.23 -7.82 1.43
CA LEU A 726 -23.97 -7.09 1.34
C LEU A 726 -23.03 -7.86 0.41
N ILE A 727 -22.41 -7.19 -0.55
CA ILE A 727 -21.56 -7.82 -1.57
C ILE A 727 -20.21 -7.11 -1.55
N ASP A 728 -19.12 -7.83 -1.26
CA ASP A 728 -17.74 -7.32 -1.36
C ASP A 728 -17.22 -7.32 -2.80
#